data_AF-A0A9P3J594-F1
#
_entry.id   AF-A0A9P3J594-F1
#
_cell.length_a   1.000
_cell.length_b   1.000
_cell.length_c   1.000
_cell.angle_alpha   90.00
_cell.angle_beta   90.00
_cell.angle_gamma   90.00
#
_symmetry.space_group_name_H-M   'P 1'
#
loop_
_entity.id
_entity.type
_entity.pdbx_description
1 polymer ?
#
loop_
_entity_poly.entity_id
_entity_poly.type
_entity_poly.pdbx_seq_one_letter_code
_entity_poly.pdbx_strand_id
1 'polypeptide(L)'
;MEPALLPRVQPLLERDEDHDRKSNRHSLFGLLLTVLALGLCVLTGLALQNGWSPSSLRLVDEILTESKPLWQARLVASWQAREGGSAVKGSAEAAPAAAAVVEAEHAAVASEDPRCSEIGKLILKSGGNAVDSAIATVFCMGVVNPMASGIGGGAFILIRSPNGSAEFIDCRETAPAAAHQDMFEGHEEDIFRGGLSVGVPGEIPGLHLAWQRHGRLTWRDLVTPAADMAKGFHVAAYLANSIAASNATILADPGLKAIFAPRGQLLRKGDTCYRPALAATLKAVAEGGPDALYRGERAKGLVEEVRAMGGVVSEEDLQGFRAEVREVLLGQAFGLEFVMAPPPSSGGAVILQVLKILQGFDLPLASAGPLGVHRVVESLKHAFAVRMHLGDPAFVNVTDVIQDMLSDEFAAQLRSAIHDNITFPPEHYGHPEDEAEEDKKRQPHRHQLYAQLDDHGTSHTCVVDEERRAVSITSTVNGPWGAGRMAVKSGIVLNNEMADFSLPDRPGRSRKPFEPPPAPANFIRAGKRPLSSMSPTIVLQDGKLRAVIGGAGGTVIISSVLQVILHYFCQGYSPFKAVDAPRIHHQLLPNMLFYEAAHALDDGERISVDNETLAAMTRRNHSTFPMPFGGFVQLIVQDLEAPAINQDLEAPALVQGLELGATVPRKLAGQWAVTNPAMEMPGLGVLPAGGASSSAAAAAAAASNTADAAHALLAGPGGGRSPLVDPVYVGRLTAVSDPRKDGGPAGY
;
A
#
# COMPACT_ATOMS: atom_id res chain seq x y z
N MET A 1 -8.00 -49.90 -18.27
CA MET A 1 -7.19 -50.92 -18.99
C MET A 1 -7.11 -52.17 -18.13
N GLU A 2 -6.87 -53.34 -18.72
CA GLU A 2 -6.94 -54.64 -18.05
C GLU A 2 -5.76 -54.94 -17.10
N PRO A 3 -5.93 -55.85 -16.12
CA PRO A 3 -4.91 -56.22 -15.13
C PRO A 3 -3.81 -57.16 -15.67
N ALA A 4 -3.39 -57.00 -16.93
CA ALA A 4 -2.49 -57.94 -17.63
C ALA A 4 -0.98 -57.67 -17.43
N LEU A 5 -0.59 -56.53 -16.86
CA LEU A 5 0.83 -56.10 -16.78
C LEU A 5 1.59 -56.55 -15.52
N LEU A 6 0.89 -56.85 -14.43
CA LEU A 6 1.50 -57.10 -13.12
C LEU A 6 2.53 -58.26 -13.11
N PRO A 7 2.29 -59.42 -13.75
CA PRO A 7 3.20 -60.58 -13.69
C PRO A 7 4.56 -60.38 -14.36
N ARG A 8 4.78 -59.28 -15.11
CA ARG A 8 6.03 -59.00 -15.83
C ARG A 8 7.00 -58.07 -15.09
N VAL A 9 6.55 -57.41 -14.02
CA VAL A 9 7.36 -56.43 -13.27
C VAL A 9 8.04 -57.06 -12.06
N GLN A 10 7.40 -58.07 -11.45
CA GLN A 10 7.85 -58.68 -10.19
C GLN A 10 9.32 -59.17 -10.18
N PRO A 11 9.86 -59.83 -11.23
CA PRO A 11 11.25 -60.29 -11.24
C PRO A 11 12.33 -59.19 -11.25
N LEU A 12 11.94 -57.91 -11.41
CA LEU A 12 12.85 -56.77 -11.36
C LEU A 12 12.95 -56.14 -9.96
N LEU A 13 12.04 -56.48 -9.04
CA LEU A 13 12.03 -55.95 -7.66
C LEU A 13 12.83 -56.84 -6.69
N GLU A 14 12.92 -58.15 -6.96
CA GLU A 14 13.54 -59.16 -6.09
C GLU A 14 15.08 -59.24 -6.24
N ARG A 15 15.73 -58.22 -6.84
CA ARG A 15 17.18 -58.17 -7.08
C ARG A 15 17.93 -57.01 -6.40
N ASP A 16 17.25 -56.19 -5.60
CA ASP A 16 17.81 -54.95 -5.02
C ASP A 16 17.74 -54.91 -3.48
N GLU A 17 17.61 -56.07 -2.81
CA GLU A 17 17.60 -56.14 -1.33
C GLU A 17 19.00 -56.14 -0.69
N ASP A 18 20.04 -56.47 -1.46
CA ASP A 18 21.38 -56.78 -0.95
C ASP A 18 22.44 -55.72 -1.35
N HIS A 19 22.21 -54.42 -1.07
CA HIS A 19 23.28 -53.45 -0.72
C HIS A 19 22.78 -52.11 -0.12
N ASP A 20 23.70 -51.42 0.56
CA ASP A 20 23.61 -50.27 1.48
C ASP A 20 22.46 -49.24 1.32
N ARG A 21 21.67 -49.07 2.40
CA ARG A 21 20.52 -48.15 2.48
C ARG A 21 20.90 -46.72 2.88
N LYS A 22 21.45 -45.92 1.95
CA LYS A 22 21.40 -44.45 2.08
C LYS A 22 21.30 -43.60 0.80
N SER A 23 21.65 -44.11 -0.38
CA SER A 23 21.69 -43.29 -1.61
C SER A 23 20.41 -43.35 -2.48
N ASN A 24 19.88 -44.55 -2.76
CA ASN A 24 18.96 -44.78 -3.89
C ASN A 24 17.53 -44.21 -3.79
N ARG A 25 17.10 -43.60 -2.68
CA ARG A 25 15.72 -43.08 -2.55
C ARG A 25 15.38 -41.92 -3.51
N HIS A 26 16.36 -41.26 -4.10
CA HIS A 26 16.13 -40.26 -5.16
C HIS A 26 15.81 -40.89 -6.52
N SER A 27 16.36 -42.08 -6.81
CA SER A 27 16.20 -42.76 -8.10
C SER A 27 14.74 -43.15 -8.37
N LEU A 28 14.11 -43.85 -7.41
CA LEU A 28 12.75 -44.37 -7.58
C LEU A 28 11.69 -43.28 -7.77
N PHE A 29 11.87 -42.12 -7.13
CA PHE A 29 10.93 -40.99 -7.23
C PHE A 29 11.08 -40.21 -8.55
N GLY A 30 12.32 -40.00 -9.00
CA GLY A 30 12.59 -39.45 -10.34
C GLY A 30 12.10 -40.35 -11.47
N LEU A 31 12.24 -41.67 -11.30
CA LEU A 31 11.71 -42.66 -12.24
C LEU A 31 10.17 -42.57 -12.35
N LEU A 32 9.47 -42.46 -11.21
CA LEU A 32 8.00 -42.35 -11.19
C LEU A 32 7.49 -41.10 -11.91
N LEU A 33 8.13 -39.95 -11.67
CA LEU A 33 7.84 -38.69 -12.36
C LEU A 33 8.11 -38.78 -13.87
N THR A 34 9.22 -39.41 -14.27
CA THR A 34 9.57 -39.62 -15.68
C THR A 34 8.55 -40.52 -16.39
N VAL A 35 8.10 -41.60 -15.74
CA VAL A 35 7.07 -42.50 -16.28
C VAL A 35 5.71 -41.77 -16.42
N LEU A 36 5.33 -40.94 -15.45
CA LEU A 36 4.11 -40.12 -15.55
C LEU A 36 4.19 -39.10 -16.70
N ALA A 37 5.31 -38.37 -16.83
CA ALA A 37 5.51 -37.41 -17.91
C ALA A 37 5.47 -38.08 -19.30
N LEU A 38 6.15 -39.22 -19.46
CA LEU A 38 6.08 -40.01 -20.70
C LEU A 38 4.65 -40.53 -20.97
N GLY A 39 3.91 -40.94 -19.94
CA GLY A 39 2.52 -41.33 -20.05
C GLY A 39 1.61 -40.21 -20.57
N LEU A 40 1.78 -38.98 -20.08
CA LEU A 40 1.08 -37.79 -20.60
C LEU A 40 1.42 -37.54 -22.08
N CYS A 41 2.71 -37.52 -22.43
CA CYS A 41 3.15 -37.28 -23.81
C CYS A 41 2.57 -38.32 -24.79
N VAL A 42 2.55 -39.61 -24.40
CA VAL A 42 1.94 -40.69 -25.18
C VAL A 42 0.43 -40.53 -25.29
N LEU A 43 -0.27 -40.10 -24.23
CA LEU A 43 -1.70 -39.79 -24.28
C LEU A 43 -2.03 -38.64 -25.25
N THR A 44 -1.28 -37.54 -25.22
CA THR A 44 -1.45 -36.44 -26.20
C THR A 44 -1.13 -36.88 -27.64
N GLY A 45 -0.08 -37.68 -27.84
CA GLY A 45 0.26 -38.22 -29.16
C GLY A 45 -0.82 -39.14 -29.72
N LEU A 46 -1.39 -40.01 -28.88
CA LEU A 46 -2.51 -40.88 -29.26
C LEU A 46 -3.81 -40.10 -29.52
N ALA A 47 -4.11 -39.06 -28.74
CA ALA A 47 -5.29 -38.23 -28.96
C ALA A 47 -5.22 -37.47 -30.31
N LEU A 48 -4.03 -36.97 -30.67
CA LEU A 48 -3.76 -36.33 -31.96
C LEU A 48 -3.81 -37.33 -33.13
N GLN A 49 -3.24 -38.53 -32.99
CA GLN A 49 -3.26 -39.55 -34.04
C GLN A 49 -4.65 -40.19 -34.28
N ASN A 50 -5.50 -40.25 -33.24
CA ASN A 50 -6.81 -40.90 -33.32
C ASN A 50 -7.98 -39.90 -33.44
N GLY A 51 -7.71 -38.63 -33.76
CA GLY A 51 -8.74 -37.63 -34.08
C GLY A 51 -9.75 -37.36 -32.95
N TRP A 52 -9.29 -37.27 -31.71
CA TRP A 52 -10.16 -37.08 -30.55
C TRP A 52 -10.96 -35.77 -30.62
N SER A 53 -12.19 -35.79 -30.11
CA SER A 53 -13.09 -34.64 -30.19
C SER A 53 -12.58 -33.44 -29.38
N PRO A 54 -12.90 -32.18 -29.77
CA PRO A 54 -12.53 -31.00 -28.99
C PRO A 54 -12.99 -31.05 -27.53
N SER A 55 -14.16 -31.65 -27.27
CA SER A 55 -14.68 -31.86 -25.90
C SER A 55 -13.82 -32.84 -25.09
N SER A 56 -13.30 -33.88 -25.74
CA SER A 56 -12.40 -34.86 -25.12
C SER A 56 -11.04 -34.25 -24.78
N LEU A 57 -10.56 -33.30 -25.59
CA LEU A 57 -9.31 -32.58 -25.34
C LEU A 57 -9.47 -31.55 -24.20
N ARG A 58 -10.60 -30.84 -24.13
CA ARG A 58 -10.91 -29.94 -23.00
C ARG A 58 -10.91 -30.67 -21.67
N LEU A 59 -11.54 -31.84 -21.59
CA LEU A 59 -11.59 -32.63 -20.35
C LEU A 59 -10.19 -33.01 -19.84
N VAL A 60 -9.22 -33.25 -20.73
CA VAL A 60 -7.82 -33.49 -20.35
C VAL A 60 -7.16 -32.21 -19.83
N ASP A 61 -7.39 -31.07 -20.47
CA ASP A 61 -6.82 -29.78 -20.08
C ASP A 61 -7.41 -29.24 -18.75
N GLU A 62 -8.71 -29.47 -18.51
CA GLU A 62 -9.40 -29.22 -17.25
C GLU A 62 -8.78 -30.05 -16.11
N ILE A 63 -8.60 -31.37 -16.29
CA ILE A 63 -7.95 -32.25 -15.30
C ILE A 63 -6.50 -31.83 -15.01
N LEU A 64 -5.75 -31.37 -16.03
CA LEU A 64 -4.38 -30.86 -15.85
C LEU A 64 -4.35 -29.50 -15.14
N THR A 65 -5.39 -28.68 -15.30
CA THR A 65 -5.51 -27.36 -14.67
C THR A 65 -5.95 -27.47 -13.21
N GLU A 66 -7.00 -28.26 -12.91
CA GLU A 66 -7.49 -28.46 -11.53
C GLU A 66 -6.51 -29.23 -10.64
N SER A 67 -5.71 -30.15 -11.19
CA SER A 67 -4.75 -30.91 -10.39
C SER A 67 -3.45 -30.14 -10.08
N LYS A 68 -3.13 -29.10 -10.86
CA LYS A 68 -1.88 -28.31 -10.74
C LYS A 68 -1.65 -27.74 -9.32
N PRO A 69 -2.64 -27.09 -8.67
CA PRO A 69 -2.49 -26.58 -7.30
C PRO A 69 -2.33 -27.70 -6.26
N LEU A 70 -3.02 -28.84 -6.45
CA LEU A 70 -2.94 -29.98 -5.53
C LEU A 70 -1.55 -30.63 -5.50
N TRP A 71 -0.85 -30.66 -6.64
CA TRP A 71 0.54 -31.10 -6.71
C TRP A 71 1.51 -30.10 -6.06
N GLN A 72 1.29 -28.80 -6.24
CA GLN A 72 2.10 -27.75 -5.59
C GLN A 72 1.92 -27.75 -4.07
N ALA A 73 0.68 -27.86 -3.58
CA ALA A 73 0.39 -27.96 -2.14
C ALA A 73 1.05 -29.20 -1.50
N ARG A 74 1.02 -30.36 -2.19
CA ARG A 74 1.70 -31.58 -1.73
C ARG A 74 3.22 -31.44 -1.73
N LEU A 75 3.81 -30.72 -2.69
CA LEU A 75 5.25 -30.41 -2.69
C LEU A 75 5.63 -29.60 -1.45
N VAL A 76 4.92 -28.50 -1.16
CA VAL A 76 5.17 -27.64 0.01
C VAL A 76 5.02 -28.42 1.33
N ALA A 77 3.93 -29.17 1.50
CA ALA A 77 3.71 -29.99 2.70
C ALA A 77 4.80 -31.08 2.88
N SER A 78 5.28 -31.68 1.79
CA SER A 78 6.38 -32.66 1.83
C SER A 78 7.75 -32.07 2.16
N TRP A 79 7.91 -30.75 1.98
CA TRP A 79 9.11 -30.00 2.32
C TRP A 79 9.09 -29.61 3.80
N GLN A 80 7.99 -29.05 4.30
CA GLN A 80 7.77 -28.73 5.71
C GLN A 80 7.91 -29.96 6.62
N ALA A 81 7.45 -31.13 6.17
CA ALA A 81 7.57 -32.40 6.89
C ALA A 81 9.03 -32.96 6.98
N ARG A 82 10.03 -32.32 6.37
CA ARG A 82 11.43 -32.79 6.37
C ARG A 82 12.35 -32.09 7.37
N GLU A 83 12.01 -30.90 7.87
CA GLU A 83 12.89 -30.17 8.80
C GLU A 83 12.62 -30.50 10.29
N GLY A 84 11.44 -31.04 10.60
CA GLY A 84 11.09 -31.52 11.95
C GLY A 84 11.80 -32.83 12.33
N GLY A 85 13.14 -32.83 12.47
CA GLY A 85 13.91 -34.07 12.46
C GLY A 85 15.31 -34.13 13.09
N SER A 86 15.73 -33.20 13.96
CA SER A 86 16.98 -33.39 14.74
C SER A 86 16.99 -32.67 16.10
N ALA A 87 16.76 -33.42 17.18
CA ALA A 87 16.81 -32.91 18.54
C ALA A 87 18.24 -32.94 19.11
N VAL A 88 19.07 -31.94 18.76
CA VAL A 88 20.36 -31.72 19.42
C VAL A 88 20.11 -31.07 20.78
N LYS A 89 20.62 -31.65 21.87
CA LYS A 89 20.54 -31.05 23.21
C LYS A 89 21.55 -29.90 23.36
N GLY A 90 21.16 -28.72 22.88
CA GLY A 90 21.80 -27.46 23.25
C GLY A 90 21.52 -27.09 24.72
N SER A 91 22.36 -26.22 25.27
CA SER A 91 22.13 -25.57 26.58
C SER A 91 20.88 -24.68 26.56
N ALA A 92 20.28 -24.44 27.73
CA ALA A 92 19.15 -23.53 27.87
C ALA A 92 19.56 -22.08 27.54
N GLU A 93 19.34 -21.68 26.30
CA GLU A 93 19.35 -20.29 25.85
C GLU A 93 18.11 -19.59 26.41
N ALA A 94 18.23 -18.30 26.75
CA ALA A 94 17.12 -17.56 27.36
C ALA A 94 15.97 -17.40 26.36
N ALA A 95 14.73 -17.53 26.83
CA ALA A 95 13.56 -17.23 26.01
C ALA A 95 13.64 -15.79 25.49
N PRO A 96 13.24 -15.52 24.22
CA PRO A 96 13.22 -14.16 23.70
C PRO A 96 12.37 -13.27 24.61
N ALA A 97 12.87 -12.06 24.89
CA ALA A 97 12.12 -11.09 25.67
C ALA A 97 10.87 -10.68 24.88
N ALA A 98 9.69 -10.85 25.49
CA ALA A 98 8.42 -10.52 24.85
C ALA A 98 8.46 -9.09 24.28
N ALA A 99 8.06 -8.95 23.02
CA ALA A 99 8.19 -7.69 22.27
C ALA A 99 7.42 -6.57 22.99
N ALA A 100 8.19 -5.60 23.51
CA ALA A 100 7.67 -4.57 24.40
C ALA A 100 7.02 -3.43 23.61
N VAL A 101 5.93 -2.87 24.16
CA VAL A 101 5.42 -1.56 23.76
C VAL A 101 6.51 -0.53 24.06
N VAL A 102 6.85 0.32 23.07
CA VAL A 102 7.77 1.43 23.26
C VAL A 102 6.98 2.65 23.72
N GLU A 103 7.11 2.99 24.99
CA GLU A 103 6.52 4.19 25.59
C GLU A 103 7.51 5.36 25.55
N ALA A 104 7.02 6.56 25.24
CA ALA A 104 7.84 7.77 25.16
C ALA A 104 7.00 9.03 25.46
N GLU A 105 7.48 9.86 26.38
CA GLU A 105 6.76 11.06 26.83
C GLU A 105 6.70 12.14 25.73
N HIS A 106 7.85 12.49 25.13
CA HIS A 106 7.96 13.61 24.20
C HIS A 106 7.53 13.26 22.78
N ALA A 107 8.22 12.31 22.14
CA ALA A 107 8.13 12.05 20.71
C ALA A 107 8.40 10.57 20.38
N ALA A 108 7.84 10.10 19.26
CA ALA A 108 7.97 8.72 18.79
C ALA A 108 8.11 8.65 17.27
N VAL A 109 8.86 7.65 16.80
CA VAL A 109 9.04 7.29 15.39
C VAL A 109 8.81 5.79 15.26
N ALA A 110 8.03 5.37 14.27
CA ALA A 110 7.82 3.97 13.93
C ALA A 110 7.97 3.78 12.42
N SER A 111 8.92 2.93 12.01
CA SER A 111 9.18 2.50 10.63
C SER A 111 9.49 1.01 10.59
N GLU A 112 9.51 0.41 9.41
CA GLU A 112 9.78 -1.04 9.24
C GLU A 112 11.22 -1.43 9.59
N ASP A 113 12.20 -0.57 9.33
CA ASP A 113 13.60 -0.80 9.70
C ASP A 113 13.98 0.02 10.96
N PRO A 114 14.52 -0.61 12.01
CA PRO A 114 14.87 0.08 13.26
C PRO A 114 15.99 1.11 13.07
N ARG A 115 16.85 0.98 12.04
CA ARG A 115 17.91 1.96 11.74
C ARG A 115 17.34 3.26 11.18
N CYS A 116 16.22 3.18 10.46
CA CYS A 116 15.53 4.35 9.93
C CYS A 116 14.68 5.03 11.02
N SER A 117 14.13 4.28 11.96
CA SER A 117 13.56 4.82 13.21
C SER A 117 14.62 5.50 14.07
N GLU A 118 15.83 4.94 14.16
CA GLU A 118 16.95 5.58 14.87
C GLU A 118 17.35 6.92 14.22
N ILE A 119 17.41 6.98 12.88
CA ILE A 119 17.69 8.23 12.14
C ILE A 119 16.61 9.29 12.42
N GLY A 120 15.32 8.93 12.36
CA GLY A 120 14.23 9.87 12.70
C GLY A 120 14.34 10.38 14.14
N LYS A 121 14.60 9.48 15.09
CA LYS A 121 14.82 9.82 16.51
C LYS A 121 16.03 10.76 16.71
N LEU A 122 17.10 10.60 15.93
CA LEU A 122 18.26 11.50 15.96
C LEU A 122 17.95 12.88 15.36
N ILE A 123 17.10 12.96 14.33
CA ILE A 123 16.62 14.22 13.76
C ILE A 123 15.73 14.98 14.77
N LEU A 124 14.80 14.31 15.44
CA LEU A 124 14.01 14.89 16.55
C LEU A 124 14.94 15.43 17.66
N LYS A 125 15.92 14.63 18.10
CA LYS A 125 16.93 15.06 19.09
C LYS A 125 17.85 16.20 18.62
N SER A 126 17.86 16.51 17.32
CA SER A 126 18.62 17.62 16.74
C SER A 126 17.79 18.91 16.61
N GLY A 127 16.56 18.94 17.14
CA GLY A 127 15.64 20.07 17.03
C GLY A 127 14.73 20.04 15.79
N GLY A 128 14.73 18.92 15.06
CA GLY A 128 13.78 18.66 13.98
C GLY A 128 12.39 18.34 14.51
N ASN A 129 11.37 18.64 13.71
CA ASN A 129 9.97 18.30 14.01
C ASN A 129 9.55 16.97 13.35
N ALA A 130 8.30 16.56 13.55
CA ALA A 130 7.77 15.31 13.00
C ALA A 130 7.96 15.18 11.46
N VAL A 131 7.87 16.29 10.72
CA VAL A 131 8.07 16.31 9.26
C VAL A 131 9.54 16.15 8.89
N ASP A 132 10.46 16.83 9.59
CA ASP A 132 11.91 16.64 9.38
C ASP A 132 12.30 15.17 9.60
N SER A 133 11.82 14.58 10.70
CA SER A 133 12.05 13.19 11.07
C SER A 133 11.47 12.22 10.04
N ALA A 134 10.22 12.41 9.62
CA ALA A 134 9.57 11.55 8.64
C ALA A 134 10.31 11.54 7.29
N ILE A 135 10.77 12.69 6.82
CA ILE A 135 11.55 12.82 5.59
C ILE A 135 12.87 12.04 5.67
N ALA A 136 13.65 12.24 6.75
CA ALA A 136 14.91 11.52 6.92
C ALA A 136 14.73 10.00 7.09
N THR A 137 13.66 9.57 7.77
CA THR A 137 13.29 8.16 7.90
C THR A 137 12.90 7.55 6.55
N VAL A 138 12.09 8.23 5.72
CA VAL A 138 11.72 7.71 4.38
C VAL A 138 12.91 7.67 3.42
N PHE A 139 13.79 8.68 3.41
CA PHE A 139 15.04 8.60 2.64
C PHE A 139 15.92 7.40 3.07
N CYS A 140 15.95 7.07 4.38
CA CYS A 140 16.60 5.84 4.85
C CYS A 140 15.88 4.57 4.36
N MET A 141 14.55 4.52 4.40
CA MET A 141 13.75 3.39 3.91
C MET A 141 14.02 3.13 2.41
N GLY A 142 14.09 4.15 1.57
CA GLY A 142 14.46 4.00 0.14
C GLY A 142 15.90 3.50 -0.10
N VAL A 143 16.78 3.57 0.90
CA VAL A 143 18.13 2.99 0.86
C VAL A 143 18.12 1.50 1.25
N VAL A 144 17.44 1.15 2.35
CA VAL A 144 17.51 -0.19 2.97
C VAL A 144 16.35 -1.14 2.61
N ASN A 145 15.23 -0.60 2.13
CA ASN A 145 14.06 -1.32 1.60
C ASN A 145 13.73 -0.92 0.12
N PRO A 146 14.72 -0.93 -0.81
CA PRO A 146 14.54 -0.47 -2.20
C PRO A 146 13.69 -1.37 -3.08
N MET A 147 13.35 -2.55 -2.56
CA MET A 147 12.40 -3.47 -3.14
C MET A 147 10.96 -2.94 -3.06
N ALA A 148 10.67 -1.96 -2.20
CA ALA A 148 9.29 -1.58 -1.88
C ALA A 148 9.06 -0.06 -1.73
N SER A 149 10.09 0.79 -1.76
CA SER A 149 9.97 2.24 -1.58
C SER A 149 11.20 3.03 -2.02
N GLY A 150 11.06 4.36 -2.16
CA GLY A 150 12.16 5.31 -2.34
C GLY A 150 12.11 6.12 -3.65
N ILE A 151 13.13 6.96 -3.83
CA ILE A 151 13.21 8.08 -4.80
C ILE A 151 12.96 7.80 -6.29
N GLY A 152 12.77 6.53 -6.67
CA GLY A 152 12.33 6.12 -8.02
C GLY A 152 10.83 5.96 -8.18
N GLY A 153 10.05 6.19 -7.12
CA GLY A 153 8.60 6.21 -7.12
C GLY A 153 8.01 7.43 -6.41
N GLY A 154 6.93 7.24 -5.67
CA GLY A 154 6.11 8.30 -5.08
C GLY A 154 5.62 8.01 -3.66
N ALA A 155 4.85 8.93 -3.12
CA ALA A 155 4.41 8.89 -1.72
C ALA A 155 3.09 9.62 -1.46
N PHE A 156 2.48 9.32 -0.32
CA PHE A 156 1.41 10.11 0.28
C PHE A 156 1.84 10.55 1.69
N ILE A 157 1.78 11.86 1.95
CA ILE A 157 2.17 12.47 3.23
C ILE A 157 0.93 13.10 3.87
N LEU A 158 0.43 12.51 4.95
CA LEU A 158 -0.63 13.12 5.76
C LEU A 158 0.00 13.81 6.98
N ILE A 159 -0.25 15.10 7.14
CA ILE A 159 0.32 15.94 8.20
C ILE A 159 -0.82 16.57 9.00
N ARG A 160 -0.81 16.45 10.33
CA ARG A 160 -1.62 17.27 11.25
C ARG A 160 -0.70 18.14 12.09
N SER A 161 -0.93 19.45 12.05
CA SER A 161 -0.21 20.43 12.84
C SER A 161 -0.76 20.56 14.27
N PRO A 162 0.03 21.08 15.24
CA PRO A 162 -0.38 21.22 16.65
C PRO A 162 -1.67 22.04 16.83
N ASN A 163 -1.86 23.07 16.00
CA ASN A 163 -3.04 23.93 15.93
C ASN A 163 -4.34 23.23 15.45
N GLY A 164 -4.29 21.95 15.09
CA GLY A 164 -5.42 21.17 14.60
C GLY A 164 -5.62 21.17 13.08
N SER A 165 -4.96 22.05 12.31
CA SER A 165 -5.06 22.02 10.85
C SER A 165 -4.30 20.83 10.28
N ALA A 166 -4.89 20.12 9.32
CA ALA A 166 -4.26 19.01 8.62
C ALA A 166 -4.25 19.22 7.10
N GLU A 167 -3.25 18.64 6.44
CA GLU A 167 -3.10 18.69 4.99
C GLU A 167 -2.56 17.36 4.44
N PHE A 168 -2.87 17.09 3.18
CA PHE A 168 -2.37 15.92 2.45
C PHE A 168 -1.48 16.37 1.30
N ILE A 169 -0.26 15.85 1.23
CA ILE A 169 0.65 16.09 0.11
C ILE A 169 0.67 14.83 -0.76
N ASP A 170 0.05 14.95 -1.92
CA ASP A 170 0.01 13.95 -2.98
C ASP A 170 1.32 14.00 -3.77
N CYS A 171 2.17 13.00 -3.56
CA CYS A 171 3.45 12.82 -4.23
C CYS A 171 3.42 11.57 -5.14
N ARG A 172 2.21 11.12 -5.53
CA ARG A 172 2.00 9.96 -6.40
C ARG A 172 2.45 10.27 -7.82
N GLU A 173 3.02 9.26 -8.45
CA GLU A 173 3.51 9.31 -9.82
C GLU A 173 2.40 9.64 -10.80
N THR A 174 2.74 10.44 -11.82
CA THR A 174 1.85 10.72 -12.95
C THR A 174 2.22 9.83 -14.13
N ALA A 175 1.23 9.40 -14.90
CA ALA A 175 1.46 8.83 -16.22
C ALA A 175 2.19 9.85 -17.12
N PRO A 176 3.27 9.47 -17.84
CA PRO A 176 4.02 10.39 -18.71
C PRO A 176 3.15 11.08 -19.76
N ALA A 177 3.62 12.20 -20.31
CA ALA A 177 2.91 12.98 -21.33
C ALA A 177 2.60 12.19 -22.62
N ALA A 178 3.38 11.13 -22.90
CA ALA A 178 3.18 10.20 -24.01
C ALA A 178 2.22 9.03 -23.69
N ALA A 179 1.72 8.91 -22.46
CA ALA A 179 0.86 7.80 -22.04
C ALA A 179 -0.59 7.97 -22.55
N HIS A 180 -1.16 6.89 -23.07
CA HIS A 180 -2.54 6.85 -23.56
C HIS A 180 -3.22 5.54 -23.13
N GLN A 181 -4.56 5.53 -23.13
CA GLN A 181 -5.40 4.45 -22.63
C GLN A 181 -4.99 3.06 -23.15
N ASP A 182 -4.67 2.98 -24.43
CA ASP A 182 -4.47 1.73 -25.18
C ASP A 182 -2.97 1.40 -25.39
N MET A 183 -2.06 2.08 -24.67
CA MET A 183 -0.60 1.96 -24.87
C MET A 183 0.00 0.58 -24.54
N PHE A 184 -0.79 -0.30 -23.92
CA PHE A 184 -0.43 -1.67 -23.59
C PHE A 184 -1.19 -2.71 -24.43
N GLU A 185 -1.95 -2.32 -25.45
CA GLU A 185 -2.70 -3.26 -26.30
C GLU A 185 -1.76 -4.27 -27.00
N GLY A 186 -1.98 -5.56 -26.71
CA GLY A 186 -1.14 -6.68 -27.16
C GLY A 186 0.07 -6.99 -26.26
N HIS A 187 0.37 -6.13 -25.29
CA HIS A 187 1.58 -6.15 -24.46
C HIS A 187 1.28 -5.90 -22.97
N GLU A 188 0.17 -6.44 -22.46
CA GLU A 188 -0.40 -6.03 -21.17
C GLU A 188 0.43 -6.47 -19.96
N GLU A 189 1.26 -7.51 -20.08
CA GLU A 189 2.21 -7.91 -19.04
C GLU A 189 3.30 -6.84 -18.82
N ASP A 190 3.58 -5.99 -19.81
CA ASP A 190 4.56 -4.90 -19.73
C ASP A 190 4.02 -3.71 -18.91
N ILE A 191 2.73 -3.71 -18.48
CA ILE A 191 2.24 -2.76 -17.48
C ILE A 191 2.90 -2.99 -16.11
N PHE A 192 3.33 -4.22 -15.83
CA PHE A 192 3.93 -4.60 -14.55
C PHE A 192 5.46 -4.52 -14.55
N ARG A 193 6.13 -4.44 -15.72
CA ARG A 193 7.59 -4.61 -15.83
C ARG A 193 8.20 -3.85 -17.01
N GLY A 194 9.49 -3.52 -16.89
CA GLY A 194 10.23 -2.81 -17.94
C GLY A 194 9.91 -1.31 -17.98
N GLY A 195 10.60 -0.57 -18.86
CA GLY A 195 10.53 0.89 -18.84
C GLY A 195 9.14 1.47 -19.12
N LEU A 196 8.28 0.74 -19.84
CA LEU A 196 6.92 1.21 -20.18
C LEU A 196 6.00 1.29 -18.95
N SER A 197 6.26 0.48 -17.92
CA SER A 197 5.54 0.50 -16.63
C SER A 197 5.89 1.70 -15.73
N VAL A 198 6.90 2.49 -16.08
CA VAL A 198 7.46 3.53 -15.20
C VAL A 198 6.61 4.81 -15.26
N GLY A 199 5.92 5.12 -14.17
CA GLY A 199 5.33 6.43 -13.90
C GLY A 199 6.39 7.47 -13.56
N VAL A 200 6.08 8.75 -13.73
CA VAL A 200 7.00 9.87 -13.44
C VAL A 200 7.22 9.95 -11.92
N PRO A 201 8.45 9.73 -11.39
CA PRO A 201 8.68 9.65 -9.94
C PRO A 201 8.32 10.94 -9.20
N GLY A 202 7.67 10.84 -8.05
CA GLY A 202 7.12 11.98 -7.32
C GLY A 202 7.66 12.22 -5.91
N GLU A 203 8.39 11.27 -5.32
CA GLU A 203 8.79 11.29 -3.91
C GLU A 203 9.62 12.52 -3.53
N ILE A 204 10.72 12.81 -4.24
CA ILE A 204 11.63 13.92 -3.87
C ILE A 204 10.93 15.30 -3.92
N PRO A 205 10.20 15.68 -4.99
CA PRO A 205 9.42 16.93 -5.02
C PRO A 205 8.41 17.03 -3.88
N GLY A 206 7.77 15.91 -3.51
CA GLY A 206 6.82 15.83 -2.41
C GLY A 206 7.44 16.02 -1.03
N LEU A 207 8.49 15.26 -0.71
CA LEU A 207 9.26 15.40 0.52
C LEU A 207 9.84 16.82 0.65
N HIS A 208 10.33 17.40 -0.45
CA HIS A 208 10.85 18.77 -0.46
C HIS A 208 9.73 19.81 -0.25
N LEU A 209 8.54 19.63 -0.83
CA LEU A 209 7.39 20.49 -0.57
C LEU A 209 6.95 20.42 0.90
N ALA A 210 6.94 19.22 1.51
CA ALA A 210 6.67 19.04 2.93
C ALA A 210 7.70 19.78 3.81
N TRP A 211 9.00 19.66 3.48
CA TRP A 211 10.08 20.40 4.15
C TRP A 211 9.92 21.92 4.01
N GLN A 212 9.64 22.43 2.80
CA GLN A 212 9.45 23.87 2.55
C GLN A 212 8.26 24.47 3.31
N ARG A 213 7.26 23.65 3.67
CA ARG A 213 6.04 24.08 4.38
C ARG A 213 6.14 23.94 5.90
N HIS A 214 6.85 22.93 6.39
CA HIS A 214 6.80 22.53 7.82
C HIS A 214 8.15 22.25 8.48
N GLY A 215 9.25 22.19 7.73
CA GLY A 215 10.58 21.78 8.22
C GLY A 215 11.24 22.79 9.17
N ARG A 216 12.20 22.31 9.97
CA ARG A 216 13.04 23.14 10.88
C ARG A 216 14.53 23.01 10.58
N LEU A 217 15.01 21.81 10.25
CA LEU A 217 16.42 21.59 9.92
C LEU A 217 16.68 21.94 8.44
N THR A 218 17.94 21.95 8.00
CA THR A 218 18.21 22.14 6.58
C THR A 218 17.89 20.87 5.81
N TRP A 219 17.39 21.00 4.57
CA TRP A 219 17.16 19.85 3.68
C TRP A 219 18.36 18.90 3.58
N ARG A 220 19.58 19.48 3.59
CA ARG A 220 20.84 18.73 3.58
C ARG A 220 20.94 17.75 4.75
N ASP A 221 20.54 18.17 5.95
CA ASP A 221 20.64 17.37 7.17
C ASP A 221 19.66 16.18 7.16
N LEU A 222 18.54 16.30 6.44
CA LEU A 222 17.54 15.24 6.30
C LEU A 222 17.98 14.16 5.30
N VAL A 223 18.62 14.55 4.20
CA VAL A 223 19.02 13.63 3.12
C VAL A 223 20.40 13.00 3.38
N THR A 224 21.32 13.70 4.05
CA THR A 224 22.71 13.22 4.26
C THR A 224 22.80 11.85 4.97
N PRO A 225 22.01 11.54 6.03
CA PRO A 225 22.05 10.23 6.68
C PRO A 225 21.78 9.06 5.72
N ALA A 226 20.87 9.24 4.76
CA ALA A 226 20.58 8.23 3.74
C ALA A 226 21.69 8.15 2.68
N ALA A 227 22.26 9.29 2.27
CA ALA A 227 23.42 9.34 1.37
C ALA A 227 24.65 8.64 1.98
N ASP A 228 24.80 8.67 3.31
CA ASP A 228 25.82 7.94 4.05
C ASP A 228 25.49 6.44 4.19
N MET A 229 24.25 6.08 4.57
CA MET A 229 23.78 4.69 4.64
C MET A 229 23.96 3.95 3.31
N ALA A 230 23.73 4.63 2.18
CA ALA A 230 23.89 4.06 0.84
C ALA A 230 25.35 3.68 0.48
N LYS A 231 26.35 4.16 1.25
CA LYS A 231 27.76 3.79 1.07
C LYS A 231 28.07 2.38 1.59
N GLY A 232 27.23 1.80 2.45
CA GLY A 232 27.42 0.46 2.98
C GLY A 232 26.50 0.17 4.15
N PHE A 233 25.58 -0.81 4.01
CA PHE A 233 24.69 -1.24 5.09
C PHE A 233 24.53 -2.75 5.13
N HIS A 234 24.32 -3.32 6.31
CA HIS A 234 24.04 -4.76 6.45
C HIS A 234 22.61 -5.09 5.97
N VAL A 235 22.48 -6.15 5.17
CA VAL A 235 21.20 -6.63 4.66
C VAL A 235 20.38 -7.26 5.79
N ALA A 236 19.18 -6.73 6.03
CA ALA A 236 18.23 -7.27 7.00
C ALA A 236 17.54 -8.55 6.48
N ALA A 237 16.89 -9.30 7.39
CA ALA A 237 16.21 -10.56 7.04
C ALA A 237 15.16 -10.38 5.92
N TYR A 238 14.31 -9.35 6.04
CA TYR A 238 13.27 -9.04 5.06
C TYR A 238 13.82 -8.79 3.64
N LEU A 239 14.84 -7.92 3.52
CA LEU A 239 15.49 -7.65 2.24
C LEU A 239 16.17 -8.91 1.66
N ALA A 240 16.83 -9.72 2.50
CA ALA A 240 17.43 -10.98 2.05
C ALA A 240 16.37 -11.97 1.49
N ASN A 241 15.22 -12.07 2.17
CA ASN A 241 14.13 -12.93 1.74
C ASN A 241 13.53 -12.46 0.39
N SER A 242 13.40 -11.14 0.17
CA SER A 242 13.00 -10.61 -1.12
C SER A 242 14.05 -10.82 -2.21
N ILE A 243 15.35 -10.61 -1.93
CA ILE A 243 16.42 -10.89 -2.88
C ILE A 243 16.41 -12.37 -3.31
N ALA A 244 16.12 -13.28 -2.38
CA ALA A 244 15.95 -14.70 -2.68
C ALA A 244 14.67 -15.00 -3.49
N ALA A 245 13.53 -14.40 -3.15
CA ALA A 245 12.26 -14.61 -3.86
C ALA A 245 12.27 -14.03 -5.29
N SER A 246 12.82 -12.82 -5.45
CA SER A 246 12.90 -12.08 -6.71
C SER A 246 14.17 -12.37 -7.52
N ASN A 247 14.83 -13.52 -7.27
CA ASN A 247 16.12 -13.86 -7.88
C ASN A 247 16.12 -13.78 -9.42
N ALA A 248 15.03 -14.17 -10.09
CA ALA A 248 14.91 -14.10 -11.55
C ALA A 248 14.92 -12.65 -12.05
N THR A 249 14.20 -11.75 -11.39
CA THR A 249 14.18 -10.31 -11.69
C THR A 249 15.57 -9.70 -11.49
N ILE A 250 16.20 -9.97 -10.34
CA ILE A 250 17.50 -9.42 -9.96
C ILE A 250 18.63 -9.92 -10.87
N LEU A 251 18.61 -11.18 -11.30
CA LEU A 251 19.65 -11.75 -12.16
C LEU A 251 19.49 -11.41 -13.64
N ALA A 252 18.29 -10.97 -14.05
CA ALA A 252 17.98 -10.52 -15.41
C ALA A 252 18.34 -9.05 -15.66
N ASP A 253 18.13 -8.15 -14.69
CA ASP A 253 18.52 -6.74 -14.82
C ASP A 253 20.00 -6.52 -14.45
N PRO A 254 20.85 -5.95 -15.34
CA PRO A 254 22.27 -5.74 -15.03
C PRO A 254 22.54 -4.83 -13.83
N GLY A 255 21.67 -3.86 -13.56
CA GLY A 255 21.80 -2.91 -12.46
C GLY A 255 21.52 -3.56 -11.11
N LEU A 256 20.34 -4.20 -10.96
CA LEU A 256 19.98 -4.97 -9.78
C LEU A 256 21.01 -6.08 -9.52
N LYS A 257 21.47 -6.78 -10.56
CA LYS A 257 22.50 -7.83 -10.46
C LYS A 257 23.81 -7.32 -9.89
N ALA A 258 24.27 -6.14 -10.33
CA ALA A 258 25.54 -5.56 -9.86
C ALA A 258 25.52 -5.23 -8.36
N ILE A 259 24.36 -4.87 -7.80
CA ILE A 259 24.18 -4.43 -6.41
C ILE A 259 23.77 -5.58 -5.49
N PHE A 260 22.78 -6.38 -5.88
CA PHE A 260 22.11 -7.38 -5.04
C PHE A 260 22.53 -8.83 -5.36
N ALA A 261 23.27 -9.03 -6.46
CA ALA A 261 23.86 -10.33 -6.82
C ALA A 261 25.37 -10.23 -7.19
N PRO A 262 26.22 -9.55 -6.39
CA PRO A 262 27.63 -9.31 -6.75
C PRO A 262 28.39 -10.61 -7.01
N ARG A 263 29.15 -10.66 -8.11
CA ARG A 263 29.81 -11.87 -8.64
C ARG A 263 28.84 -13.02 -8.99
N GLY A 264 27.56 -12.70 -9.22
CA GLY A 264 26.50 -13.68 -9.50
C GLY A 264 25.92 -14.36 -8.25
N GLN A 265 26.29 -13.92 -7.04
CA GLN A 265 25.80 -14.49 -5.78
C GLN A 265 24.87 -13.50 -5.09
N LEU A 266 23.62 -13.92 -4.87
CA LEU A 266 22.61 -13.14 -4.14
C LEU A 266 23.09 -12.78 -2.73
N LEU A 267 22.91 -11.52 -2.33
CA LEU A 267 23.16 -11.07 -0.95
C LEU A 267 22.20 -11.73 0.05
N ARG A 268 22.68 -11.96 1.27
CA ARG A 268 21.99 -12.67 2.36
C ARG A 268 21.94 -11.81 3.62
N LYS A 269 21.14 -12.23 4.60
CA LYS A 269 21.04 -11.61 5.94
C LYS A 269 22.44 -11.46 6.54
N GLY A 270 22.84 -10.24 6.86
CA GLY A 270 24.16 -9.89 7.40
C GLY A 270 25.22 -9.44 6.38
N ASP A 271 25.10 -9.78 5.10
CA ASP A 271 26.02 -9.29 4.06
C ASP A 271 25.95 -7.76 3.94
N THR A 272 27.03 -7.10 3.53
CA THR A 272 27.04 -5.65 3.29
C THR A 272 26.62 -5.31 1.86
N CYS A 273 25.50 -4.61 1.70
CA CYS A 273 25.08 -4.02 0.44
C CYS A 273 25.72 -2.64 0.26
N TYR A 274 26.22 -2.36 -0.95
CA TYR A 274 26.85 -1.10 -1.33
C TYR A 274 26.08 -0.48 -2.50
N ARG A 275 25.57 0.76 -2.36
CA ARG A 275 24.80 1.46 -3.39
C ARG A 275 25.49 2.79 -3.79
N PRO A 276 26.74 2.77 -4.30
CA PRO A 276 27.55 3.97 -4.48
C PRO A 276 26.95 5.00 -5.46
N ALA A 277 26.25 4.55 -6.51
CA ALA A 277 25.53 5.43 -7.42
C ALA A 277 24.39 6.18 -6.69
N LEU A 278 23.60 5.48 -5.88
CA LEU A 278 22.55 6.12 -5.07
C LEU A 278 23.16 7.05 -4.02
N ALA A 279 24.28 6.69 -3.37
CA ALA A 279 24.97 7.57 -2.43
C ALA A 279 25.39 8.90 -3.09
N ALA A 280 25.86 8.86 -4.34
CA ALA A 280 26.19 10.05 -5.12
C ALA A 280 24.94 10.85 -5.55
N THR A 281 23.84 10.17 -5.90
CA THR A 281 22.55 10.79 -6.22
C THR A 281 21.92 11.48 -5.01
N LEU A 282 21.81 10.79 -3.88
CA LEU A 282 21.29 11.34 -2.62
C LEU A 282 22.15 12.49 -2.11
N LYS A 283 23.50 12.40 -2.22
CA LYS A 283 24.36 13.56 -1.93
C LYS A 283 24.01 14.76 -2.82
N ALA A 284 23.80 14.55 -4.12
CA ALA A 284 23.41 15.64 -5.02
C ALA A 284 22.04 16.23 -4.66
N VAL A 285 21.06 15.40 -4.29
CA VAL A 285 19.74 15.84 -3.80
C VAL A 285 19.86 16.61 -2.47
N ALA A 286 20.77 16.20 -1.57
CA ALA A 286 21.06 16.93 -0.33
C ALA A 286 21.70 18.32 -0.59
N GLU A 287 22.40 18.49 -1.72
CA GLU A 287 23.13 19.71 -2.09
C GLU A 287 22.35 20.64 -3.02
N GLY A 288 21.40 20.12 -3.82
CA GLY A 288 20.65 20.88 -4.84
C GLY A 288 19.14 20.64 -4.88
N GLY A 289 18.56 19.96 -3.89
CA GLY A 289 17.12 19.69 -3.83
C GLY A 289 16.60 18.82 -4.99
N PRO A 290 15.31 18.92 -5.36
CA PRO A 290 14.73 18.20 -6.49
C PRO A 290 15.45 18.48 -7.82
N ASP A 291 15.87 19.72 -8.06
CA ASP A 291 16.55 20.12 -9.31
C ASP A 291 17.84 19.33 -9.58
N ALA A 292 18.46 18.73 -8.55
CA ALA A 292 19.64 17.88 -8.70
C ALA A 292 19.39 16.55 -9.46
N LEU A 293 18.13 16.10 -9.54
CA LEU A 293 17.69 14.89 -10.26
C LEU A 293 16.63 15.19 -11.33
N TYR A 294 15.80 16.20 -11.14
CA TYR A 294 14.68 16.57 -12.02
C TYR A 294 15.04 17.62 -13.08
N ARG A 295 16.30 18.12 -13.09
CA ARG A 295 16.86 18.96 -14.16
C ARG A 295 18.27 18.53 -14.57
N GLY A 296 18.71 19.03 -15.72
CA GLY A 296 20.09 18.93 -16.19
C GLY A 296 20.59 17.50 -16.44
N GLU A 297 21.89 17.30 -16.33
CA GLU A 297 22.55 16.06 -16.79
C GLU A 297 22.12 14.78 -16.02
N ARG A 298 21.60 14.89 -14.79
CA ARG A 298 21.02 13.73 -14.09
C ARG A 298 19.62 13.39 -14.55
N ALA A 299 18.77 14.38 -14.85
CA ALA A 299 17.47 14.16 -15.47
C ALA A 299 17.63 13.49 -16.85
N LYS A 300 18.51 14.05 -17.70
CA LYS A 300 18.91 13.45 -18.97
C LYS A 300 19.39 12.02 -18.81
N GLY A 301 20.36 11.79 -17.93
CA GLY A 301 20.94 10.48 -17.70
C GLY A 301 19.91 9.43 -17.27
N LEU A 302 18.94 9.80 -16.43
CA LEU A 302 17.82 8.96 -16.01
C LEU A 302 16.83 8.70 -17.17
N VAL A 303 16.46 9.72 -17.92
CA VAL A 303 15.55 9.61 -19.08
C VAL A 303 16.15 8.76 -20.20
N GLU A 304 17.45 8.89 -20.47
CA GLU A 304 18.21 8.01 -21.36
C GLU A 304 18.12 6.53 -20.93
N GLU A 305 18.32 6.26 -19.64
CA GLU A 305 18.28 4.89 -19.11
C GLU A 305 16.85 4.32 -19.13
N VAL A 306 15.83 5.08 -18.74
CA VAL A 306 14.41 4.67 -18.81
C VAL A 306 13.99 4.39 -20.26
N ARG A 307 14.36 5.25 -21.22
CA ARG A 307 14.06 5.05 -22.65
C ARG A 307 14.80 3.85 -23.23
N ALA A 308 16.05 3.60 -22.83
CA ALA A 308 16.79 2.39 -23.20
C ALA A 308 16.15 1.09 -22.66
N MET A 309 15.33 1.19 -21.61
CA MET A 309 14.53 0.08 -21.06
C MET A 309 13.12 -0.01 -21.68
N GLY A 310 12.80 0.76 -22.71
CA GLY A 310 11.50 0.81 -23.39
C GLY A 310 10.50 1.80 -22.80
N GLY A 311 10.92 2.69 -21.89
CA GLY A 311 10.05 3.65 -21.23
C GLY A 311 9.80 4.94 -21.99
N VAL A 312 8.66 5.58 -21.69
CA VAL A 312 8.17 6.77 -22.40
C VAL A 312 8.31 8.08 -21.63
N VAL A 313 8.88 8.04 -20.41
CA VAL A 313 9.23 9.24 -19.61
C VAL A 313 10.14 10.19 -20.42
N SER A 314 9.92 11.49 -20.27
CA SER A 314 10.68 12.57 -20.89
C SER A 314 11.39 13.48 -19.88
N GLU A 315 12.28 14.35 -20.37
CA GLU A 315 12.87 15.39 -19.52
C GLU A 315 11.81 16.43 -19.13
N GLU A 316 10.84 16.67 -20.01
CA GLU A 316 9.69 17.53 -19.82
C GLU A 316 8.75 17.01 -18.73
N ASP A 317 8.56 15.69 -18.64
CA ASP A 317 7.80 15.04 -17.56
C ASP A 317 8.44 15.29 -16.19
N LEU A 318 9.75 15.03 -16.05
CA LEU A 318 10.48 15.27 -14.80
C LEU A 318 10.47 16.76 -14.44
N GLN A 319 10.76 17.65 -15.40
CA GLN A 319 10.74 19.10 -15.16
C GLN A 319 9.31 19.63 -14.88
N GLY A 320 8.29 18.94 -15.39
CA GLY A 320 6.88 19.27 -15.22
C GLY A 320 6.27 18.79 -13.91
N PHE A 321 6.72 17.66 -13.36
CA PHE A 321 6.10 17.01 -12.19
C PHE A 321 5.93 17.95 -10.99
N ARG A 322 4.73 17.97 -10.39
CA ARG A 322 4.44 18.67 -9.13
C ARG A 322 3.68 17.74 -8.18
N ALA A 323 4.12 17.75 -6.92
CA ALA A 323 3.30 17.25 -5.83
C ALA A 323 2.15 18.25 -5.56
N GLU A 324 0.98 17.74 -5.21
CA GLU A 324 -0.23 18.54 -4.98
C GLU A 324 -0.61 18.54 -3.50
N VAL A 325 -0.94 19.71 -2.95
CA VAL A 325 -1.56 19.80 -1.61
C VAL A 325 -3.07 19.65 -1.80
N ARG A 326 -3.67 18.62 -1.22
CA ARG A 326 -5.11 18.35 -1.23
C ARG A 326 -5.73 18.61 0.14
N GLU A 327 -7.03 18.91 0.14
CA GLU A 327 -7.83 18.86 1.36
C GLU A 327 -7.92 17.40 1.85
N VAL A 328 -7.83 17.21 3.17
CA VAL A 328 -7.84 15.89 3.81
C VAL A 328 -9.24 15.28 3.78
N LEU A 329 -9.32 13.95 3.69
CA LEU A 329 -10.59 13.24 3.86
C LEU A 329 -10.93 13.21 5.35
N LEU A 330 -12.09 13.75 5.72
CA LEU A 330 -12.56 13.83 7.11
C LEU A 330 -13.83 12.99 7.30
N GLY A 331 -13.96 12.39 8.48
CA GLY A 331 -15.24 11.85 8.94
C GLY A 331 -15.16 11.19 10.32
N GLN A 332 -16.27 10.61 10.77
CA GLN A 332 -16.41 10.12 12.14
C GLN A 332 -17.07 8.74 12.18
N ALA A 333 -16.58 7.88 13.08
CA ALA A 333 -17.17 6.58 13.39
C ALA A 333 -16.79 6.17 14.82
N PHE A 334 -17.63 5.41 15.53
CA PHE A 334 -17.39 4.96 16.91
C PHE A 334 -17.06 6.08 17.93
N GLY A 335 -17.47 7.33 17.67
CA GLY A 335 -17.13 8.49 18.51
C GLY A 335 -15.70 9.02 18.32
N LEU A 336 -14.96 8.50 17.33
CA LEU A 336 -13.63 8.97 16.93
C LEU A 336 -13.72 9.79 15.64
N GLU A 337 -12.79 10.71 15.47
CA GLU A 337 -12.64 11.52 14.26
C GLU A 337 -11.44 11.01 13.45
N PHE A 338 -11.61 10.86 12.15
CA PHE A 338 -10.60 10.32 11.25
C PHE A 338 -10.20 11.39 10.23
N VAL A 339 -8.89 11.61 10.14
CA VAL A 339 -8.22 12.43 9.13
C VAL A 339 -7.42 11.48 8.25
N MET A 340 -7.69 11.46 6.95
CA MET A 340 -7.20 10.41 6.04
C MET A 340 -6.81 10.95 4.66
N ALA A 341 -6.16 10.09 3.88
CA ALA A 341 -5.88 10.32 2.46
C ALA A 341 -7.18 10.45 1.62
N PRO A 342 -7.32 11.51 0.80
CA PRO A 342 -8.34 11.61 -0.24
C PRO A 342 -7.91 10.87 -1.53
N PRO A 343 -8.81 10.72 -2.52
CA PRO A 343 -8.44 10.35 -3.90
C PRO A 343 -7.27 11.18 -4.43
N PRO A 344 -6.27 10.58 -5.12
CA PRO A 344 -6.25 9.22 -5.67
C PRO A 344 -5.97 8.07 -4.68
N SER A 345 -5.90 8.27 -3.37
CA SER A 345 -6.06 7.15 -2.43
C SER A 345 -7.52 6.68 -2.37
N SER A 346 -7.72 5.37 -2.44
CA SER A 346 -8.99 4.73 -2.04
C SER A 346 -9.08 4.45 -0.54
N GLY A 347 -7.93 4.45 0.16
CA GLY A 347 -7.78 3.87 1.49
C GLY A 347 -8.69 4.47 2.55
N GLY A 348 -8.66 5.80 2.70
CA GLY A 348 -9.47 6.49 3.71
C GLY A 348 -10.97 6.29 3.52
N ALA A 349 -11.44 6.33 2.27
CA ALA A 349 -12.86 6.14 1.96
C ALA A 349 -13.33 4.70 2.25
N VAL A 350 -12.56 3.69 1.84
CA VAL A 350 -12.89 2.28 2.10
C VAL A 350 -12.84 1.96 3.60
N ILE A 351 -11.81 2.43 4.33
CA ILE A 351 -11.70 2.23 5.79
C ILE A 351 -12.89 2.86 6.51
N LEU A 352 -13.21 4.13 6.25
CA LEU A 352 -14.28 4.82 6.95
C LEU A 352 -15.67 4.28 6.58
N GLN A 353 -15.89 3.85 5.33
CA GLN A 353 -17.14 3.17 4.95
C GLN A 353 -17.33 1.88 5.75
N VAL A 354 -16.28 1.04 5.88
CA VAL A 354 -16.35 -0.18 6.69
C VAL A 354 -16.59 0.14 8.17
N LEU A 355 -15.92 1.15 8.73
CA LEU A 355 -16.18 1.58 10.12
C LEU A 355 -17.64 2.05 10.31
N LYS A 356 -18.21 2.79 9.34
CA LYS A 356 -19.62 3.25 9.37
C LYS A 356 -20.65 2.15 9.15
N ILE A 357 -20.30 1.09 8.42
CA ILE A 357 -21.12 -0.13 8.36
C ILE A 357 -21.10 -0.81 9.74
N LEU A 358 -19.90 -1.04 10.29
CA LEU A 358 -19.70 -1.80 11.53
C LEU A 358 -20.22 -1.11 12.80
N GLN A 359 -20.22 0.22 12.89
CA GLN A 359 -20.70 0.95 14.08
C GLN A 359 -22.19 0.74 14.40
N GLY A 360 -22.97 0.22 13.45
CA GLY A 360 -24.38 -0.13 13.65
C GLY A 360 -24.62 -1.56 14.14
N PHE A 361 -23.57 -2.27 14.54
CA PHE A 361 -23.65 -3.53 15.28
C PHE A 361 -23.10 -3.34 16.70
N ASP A 362 -23.62 -4.10 17.67
CA ASP A 362 -23.13 -4.05 19.06
C ASP A 362 -21.65 -4.42 19.18
N LEU A 363 -20.89 -3.61 19.92
CA LEU A 363 -19.52 -3.95 20.31
C LEU A 363 -19.51 -4.94 21.49
N PRO A 364 -18.55 -5.89 21.54
CA PRO A 364 -17.46 -6.09 20.59
C PRO A 364 -17.84 -6.96 19.38
N LEU A 365 -19.06 -7.51 19.31
CA LEU A 365 -19.53 -8.46 18.28
C LEU A 365 -19.55 -7.90 16.83
N ALA A 366 -19.39 -6.59 16.64
CA ALA A 366 -19.14 -5.99 15.33
C ALA A 366 -17.80 -6.44 14.72
N SER A 367 -16.77 -6.71 15.53
CA SER A 367 -15.40 -6.99 15.03
C SER A 367 -14.66 -8.13 15.73
N ALA A 368 -15.02 -8.50 16.96
CA ALA A 368 -14.37 -9.56 17.72
C ALA A 368 -14.92 -10.97 17.41
N GLY A 369 -14.01 -11.95 17.41
CA GLY A 369 -14.33 -13.38 17.34
C GLY A 369 -14.99 -13.85 16.04
N PRO A 370 -15.44 -15.12 15.98
CA PRO A 370 -15.90 -15.75 14.74
C PRO A 370 -17.17 -15.16 14.09
N LEU A 371 -17.83 -14.16 14.70
CA LEU A 371 -18.91 -13.38 14.09
C LEU A 371 -18.43 -12.00 13.65
N GLY A 372 -17.64 -11.30 14.48
CA GLY A 372 -17.08 -10.01 14.11
C GLY A 372 -16.13 -10.10 12.91
N VAL A 373 -15.30 -11.14 12.83
CA VAL A 373 -14.46 -11.42 11.66
C VAL A 373 -15.30 -11.57 10.39
N HIS A 374 -16.44 -12.29 10.46
CA HIS A 374 -17.37 -12.41 9.32
C HIS A 374 -17.94 -11.05 8.91
N ARG A 375 -18.45 -10.26 9.85
CA ARG A 375 -18.99 -8.91 9.58
C ARG A 375 -17.95 -7.97 8.98
N VAL A 376 -16.68 -8.04 9.42
CA VAL A 376 -15.57 -7.30 8.82
C VAL A 376 -15.34 -7.72 7.36
N VAL A 377 -15.38 -9.02 7.04
CA VAL A 377 -15.26 -9.50 5.65
C VAL A 377 -16.41 -9.03 4.77
N GLU A 378 -17.66 -9.18 5.21
CA GLU A 378 -18.82 -8.73 4.41
C GLU A 378 -18.78 -7.21 4.18
N SER A 379 -18.43 -6.43 5.21
CA SER A 379 -18.28 -4.97 5.10
C SER A 379 -17.17 -4.58 4.12
N LEU A 380 -16.02 -5.26 4.16
CA LEU A 380 -14.95 -5.10 3.17
C LEU A 380 -15.43 -5.40 1.75
N LYS A 381 -16.21 -6.48 1.54
CA LYS A 381 -16.77 -6.82 0.22
C LYS A 381 -17.71 -5.72 -0.30
N HIS A 382 -18.58 -5.15 0.54
CA HIS A 382 -19.42 -3.99 0.17
C HIS A 382 -18.57 -2.76 -0.19
N ALA A 383 -17.54 -2.43 0.59
CA ALA A 383 -16.73 -1.24 0.34
C ALA A 383 -15.79 -1.38 -0.87
N PHE A 384 -15.20 -2.56 -1.10
CA PHE A 384 -14.40 -2.83 -2.31
C PHE A 384 -15.24 -2.88 -3.59
N ALA A 385 -16.53 -3.20 -3.52
CA ALA A 385 -17.44 -3.06 -4.67
C ALA A 385 -17.55 -1.60 -5.15
N VAL A 386 -17.57 -0.64 -4.22
CA VAL A 386 -17.65 0.80 -4.52
C VAL A 386 -16.27 1.40 -4.86
N ARG A 387 -15.17 0.88 -4.26
CA ARG A 387 -13.77 1.35 -4.43
C ARG A 387 -13.41 1.76 -5.87
N MET A 388 -13.77 0.94 -6.85
CA MET A 388 -13.32 1.11 -8.24
C MET A 388 -14.06 2.21 -9.02
N HIS A 389 -15.00 2.93 -8.40
CA HIS A 389 -15.54 4.19 -8.92
C HIS A 389 -14.68 5.41 -8.56
N LEU A 390 -13.70 5.24 -7.68
CA LEU A 390 -12.69 6.26 -7.37
C LEU A 390 -11.61 6.31 -8.45
N GLY A 391 -10.92 7.46 -8.53
CA GLY A 391 -9.81 7.73 -9.44
C GLY A 391 -9.18 9.09 -9.13
N ASP A 392 -8.31 9.57 -10.01
CA ASP A 392 -7.72 10.91 -9.91
C ASP A 392 -8.80 12.01 -10.05
N PRO A 393 -9.04 12.84 -9.01
CA PRO A 393 -10.08 13.87 -9.02
C PRO A 393 -9.82 15.00 -10.04
N ALA A 394 -8.59 15.15 -10.57
CA ALA A 394 -8.31 16.07 -11.66
C ALA A 394 -8.79 15.54 -13.03
N PHE A 395 -9.17 14.26 -13.12
CA PHE A 395 -9.53 13.58 -14.38
C PHE A 395 -10.94 13.00 -14.40
N VAL A 396 -11.53 12.69 -13.23
CA VAL A 396 -12.89 12.12 -13.07
C VAL A 396 -13.59 12.68 -11.82
N ASN A 397 -14.93 12.86 -11.87
CA ASN A 397 -15.69 13.28 -10.68
C ASN A 397 -15.86 12.10 -9.72
N VAL A 398 -15.32 12.23 -8.51
CA VAL A 398 -15.44 11.25 -7.41
C VAL A 398 -16.33 11.76 -6.26
N THR A 399 -16.89 12.96 -6.38
CA THR A 399 -17.59 13.65 -5.28
C THR A 399 -18.74 12.83 -4.71
N ASP A 400 -19.62 12.35 -5.59
CA ASP A 400 -20.85 11.66 -5.20
C ASP A 400 -20.54 10.27 -4.61
N VAL A 401 -19.52 9.60 -5.15
CA VAL A 401 -18.97 8.33 -4.65
C VAL A 401 -18.42 8.50 -3.23
N ILE A 402 -17.64 9.57 -2.97
CA ILE A 402 -17.10 9.87 -1.65
C ILE A 402 -18.21 10.24 -0.67
N GLN A 403 -19.19 11.06 -1.07
CA GLN A 403 -20.34 11.40 -0.22
C GLN A 403 -21.11 10.15 0.21
N ASP A 404 -21.39 9.23 -0.72
CA ASP A 404 -22.00 7.94 -0.42
C ASP A 404 -21.17 7.12 0.56
N MET A 405 -19.89 6.87 0.24
CA MET A 405 -18.99 6.05 1.06
C MET A 405 -18.82 6.58 2.50
N LEU A 406 -18.95 7.91 2.70
CA LEU A 406 -18.86 8.53 4.01
C LEU A 406 -20.22 8.75 4.71
N SER A 407 -21.34 8.42 4.07
CA SER A 407 -22.68 8.62 4.65
C SER A 407 -23.09 7.49 5.60
N ASP A 408 -23.69 7.86 6.73
CA ASP A 408 -24.27 6.89 7.67
C ASP A 408 -25.54 6.22 7.12
N GLU A 409 -26.21 6.85 6.15
CA GLU A 409 -27.39 6.29 5.46
C GLU A 409 -26.98 5.13 4.53
N PHE A 410 -26.06 5.35 3.58
CA PHE A 410 -25.60 4.28 2.69
C PHE A 410 -24.92 3.15 3.48
N ALA A 411 -24.14 3.49 4.51
CA ALA A 411 -23.56 2.49 5.41
C ALA A 411 -24.62 1.69 6.20
N ALA A 412 -25.80 2.26 6.48
CA ALA A 412 -26.92 1.53 7.05
C ALA A 412 -27.60 0.60 6.03
N GLN A 413 -27.77 1.07 4.79
CA GLN A 413 -28.36 0.26 3.71
C GLN A 413 -27.46 -0.93 3.32
N LEU A 414 -26.14 -0.72 3.23
CA LEU A 414 -25.16 -1.79 3.03
C LEU A 414 -25.11 -2.76 4.23
N ARG A 415 -25.30 -2.27 5.46
CA ARG A 415 -25.39 -3.13 6.66
C ARG A 415 -26.61 -4.07 6.62
N SER A 416 -27.76 -3.64 6.08
CA SER A 416 -28.94 -4.52 5.98
C SER A 416 -28.71 -5.75 5.08
N ALA A 417 -27.85 -5.64 4.08
CA ALA A 417 -27.50 -6.73 3.16
C ALA A 417 -26.49 -7.75 3.75
N ILE A 418 -26.03 -7.55 5.01
CA ILE A 418 -25.06 -8.43 5.68
C ILE A 418 -25.79 -9.50 6.51
N HIS A 419 -25.72 -10.74 6.05
CA HIS A 419 -26.30 -11.89 6.75
C HIS A 419 -25.28 -12.59 7.66
N ASP A 420 -25.52 -12.57 8.98
CA ASP A 420 -24.64 -13.13 10.04
C ASP A 420 -24.27 -14.63 9.90
N ASN A 421 -24.86 -15.36 8.96
CA ASN A 421 -24.72 -16.80 8.77
C ASN A 421 -24.28 -17.26 7.37
N ILE A 422 -24.06 -16.36 6.40
CA ILE A 422 -23.69 -16.73 5.02
C ILE A 422 -22.93 -15.60 4.30
N THR A 423 -22.06 -15.95 3.34
CA THR A 423 -21.44 -15.02 2.38
C THR A 423 -21.93 -15.31 0.95
N PHE A 424 -21.89 -14.29 0.09
CA PHE A 424 -22.50 -14.31 -1.24
C PHE A 424 -21.47 -14.24 -2.39
N PRO A 425 -21.89 -14.51 -3.64
CA PRO A 425 -21.13 -14.15 -4.86
C PRO A 425 -20.86 -12.64 -4.96
N PRO A 426 -19.83 -12.19 -5.70
CA PRO A 426 -19.49 -10.77 -5.83
C PRO A 426 -20.65 -9.85 -6.25
N GLU A 427 -21.59 -10.38 -7.04
CA GLU A 427 -22.77 -9.71 -7.59
C GLU A 427 -23.80 -9.27 -6.53
N HIS A 428 -23.62 -9.62 -5.24
CA HIS A 428 -24.45 -9.15 -4.11
C HIS A 428 -23.99 -7.81 -3.52
N TYR A 429 -22.76 -7.38 -3.80
CA TYR A 429 -22.11 -6.32 -3.02
C TYR A 429 -22.16 -4.93 -3.69
N GLY A 430 -21.95 -3.87 -2.90
CA GLY A 430 -21.83 -2.48 -3.35
C GLY A 430 -23.12 -1.68 -3.49
N HIS A 431 -24.26 -2.33 -3.57
CA HIS A 431 -25.58 -1.71 -3.67
C HIS A 431 -26.45 -2.03 -2.46
N PRO A 432 -27.52 -1.25 -2.20
CA PRO A 432 -28.55 -1.61 -1.24
C PRO A 432 -29.57 -2.58 -1.86
N GLU A 433 -30.27 -3.32 -0.99
CA GLU A 433 -31.37 -4.19 -1.43
C GLU A 433 -32.59 -3.36 -1.89
N ASP A 434 -33.33 -3.88 -2.88
CA ASP A 434 -34.59 -3.33 -3.41
C ASP A 434 -34.61 -1.84 -3.87
N GLU A 435 -33.46 -1.26 -4.25
CA GLU A 435 -33.42 0.10 -4.85
C GLU A 435 -34.18 0.17 -6.19
N ALA A 436 -34.83 1.31 -6.46
CA ALA A 436 -35.70 1.48 -7.62
C ALA A 436 -34.92 1.74 -8.94
N GLU A 437 -35.41 1.20 -10.06
CA GLU A 437 -34.80 1.31 -11.40
C GLU A 437 -34.61 2.73 -11.96
N GLU A 438 -35.13 3.77 -11.30
CA GLU A 438 -34.80 5.16 -11.63
C GLU A 438 -33.56 5.64 -10.84
N ASP A 439 -33.49 5.33 -9.54
CA ASP A 439 -32.36 5.71 -8.69
C ASP A 439 -31.07 4.96 -9.06
N LYS A 440 -31.17 3.70 -9.52
CA LYS A 440 -30.02 2.97 -10.10
C LYS A 440 -29.34 3.69 -11.27
N LYS A 441 -30.10 4.52 -12.00
CA LYS A 441 -29.60 5.32 -13.13
C LYS A 441 -29.06 6.68 -12.70
N ARG A 442 -29.49 7.18 -11.55
CA ARG A 442 -28.97 8.40 -10.91
C ARG A 442 -27.65 8.12 -10.18
N GLN A 443 -27.49 6.91 -9.63
CA GLN A 443 -26.35 6.50 -8.80
C GLN A 443 -25.65 5.24 -9.36
N PRO A 444 -25.13 5.26 -10.60
CA PRO A 444 -24.59 4.08 -11.28
C PRO A 444 -23.39 3.45 -10.56
N HIS A 445 -22.68 4.22 -9.72
CA HIS A 445 -21.56 3.77 -8.90
C HIS A 445 -21.96 2.79 -7.79
N ARG A 446 -23.24 2.71 -7.42
CA ARG A 446 -23.76 1.69 -6.49
C ARG A 446 -23.88 0.32 -7.15
N HIS A 447 -24.22 0.25 -8.46
CA HIS A 447 -24.68 -1.00 -9.10
C HIS A 447 -23.72 -1.62 -10.12
N GLN A 448 -22.65 -0.92 -10.51
CA GLN A 448 -21.69 -1.42 -11.48
C GLN A 448 -20.42 -1.92 -10.78
N LEU A 449 -20.19 -3.23 -10.77
CA LEU A 449 -18.90 -3.80 -10.34
C LEU A 449 -17.82 -3.61 -11.41
N TYR A 450 -16.58 -3.41 -10.98
CA TYR A 450 -15.39 -3.39 -11.84
C TYR A 450 -14.32 -4.38 -11.36
N ALA A 451 -13.41 -4.72 -12.26
CA ALA A 451 -12.20 -5.45 -11.91
C ALA A 451 -11.37 -4.64 -10.90
N GLN A 452 -10.86 -5.32 -9.88
CA GLN A 452 -10.04 -4.71 -8.82
C GLN A 452 -8.60 -4.49 -9.30
N LEU A 453 -7.87 -3.63 -8.59
CA LEU A 453 -6.42 -3.53 -8.75
C LEU A 453 -5.72 -4.70 -8.07
N ASP A 454 -4.54 -5.00 -8.57
CA ASP A 454 -3.57 -5.94 -8.00
C ASP A 454 -2.30 -5.14 -7.67
N ASP A 455 -2.44 -4.16 -6.77
CA ASP A 455 -1.36 -3.29 -6.30
C ASP A 455 -0.52 -3.97 -5.19
N HIS A 456 0.81 -3.85 -5.25
CA HIS A 456 1.76 -4.57 -4.39
C HIS A 456 2.89 -3.64 -3.92
N GLY A 457 3.57 -3.93 -2.80
CA GLY A 457 4.75 -3.14 -2.35
C GLY A 457 4.41 -1.70 -1.88
N THR A 458 5.28 -1.05 -1.10
CA THR A 458 5.01 -0.77 0.34
C THR A 458 6.22 -0.41 1.20
N SER A 459 6.46 0.84 1.60
CA SER A 459 6.90 1.11 2.98
C SER A 459 6.11 2.22 3.67
N HIS A 460 5.98 2.14 5.00
CA HIS A 460 5.23 3.09 5.80
C HIS A 460 6.03 3.61 7.02
N THR A 461 5.70 4.82 7.48
CA THR A 461 6.30 5.45 8.66
C THR A 461 5.30 6.39 9.36
N CYS A 462 5.22 6.26 10.68
CA CYS A 462 4.50 7.17 11.57
C CYS A 462 5.50 7.99 12.41
N VAL A 463 5.22 9.28 12.63
CA VAL A 463 5.96 10.14 13.55
C VAL A 463 5.02 11.04 14.36
N VAL A 464 5.31 11.20 15.65
CA VAL A 464 4.73 12.24 16.51
C VAL A 464 5.86 12.98 17.23
N ASP A 465 5.84 14.32 17.22
CA ASP A 465 6.81 15.15 17.95
C ASP A 465 6.26 15.72 19.28
N GLU A 466 7.13 16.44 19.99
CA GLU A 466 6.82 17.06 21.29
C GLU A 466 5.65 18.07 21.25
N GLU A 467 5.40 18.68 20.08
CA GLU A 467 4.29 19.61 19.86
C GLU A 467 2.99 18.89 19.50
N ARG A 468 3.01 17.55 19.42
CA ARG A 468 1.93 16.70 18.90
C ARG A 468 1.56 17.03 17.46
N ARG A 469 2.54 17.44 16.66
CA ARG A 469 2.48 17.32 15.21
C ARG A 469 2.54 15.84 14.87
N ALA A 470 1.63 15.40 14.01
CA ALA A 470 1.54 14.02 13.56
C ALA A 470 1.84 13.94 12.07
N VAL A 471 2.66 12.97 11.67
CA VAL A 471 2.94 12.65 10.28
C VAL A 471 2.75 11.16 10.05
N SER A 472 1.89 10.84 9.09
CA SER A 472 1.68 9.48 8.58
C SER A 472 2.08 9.49 7.11
N ILE A 473 3.22 8.89 6.78
CA ILE A 473 3.80 8.89 5.43
C ILE A 473 3.92 7.47 4.87
N THR A 474 3.46 7.28 3.64
CA THR A 474 3.53 6.00 2.91
C THR A 474 4.28 6.25 1.61
N SER A 475 5.33 5.49 1.32
CA SER A 475 6.19 5.61 0.13
C SER A 475 6.22 4.29 -0.62
N THR A 476 6.26 4.32 -1.95
CA THR A 476 6.24 3.12 -2.78
C THR A 476 7.10 3.23 -4.03
N VAL A 477 7.35 2.07 -4.65
CA VAL A 477 7.75 1.94 -6.07
C VAL A 477 6.75 1.07 -6.82
N ASN A 478 5.53 0.97 -6.27
CA ASN A 478 4.60 -0.15 -6.43
C ASN A 478 5.31 -1.48 -6.15
N GLY A 479 5.23 -2.44 -7.07
CA GLY A 479 5.47 -3.85 -6.80
C GLY A 479 6.88 -4.17 -6.32
N PRO A 480 7.13 -5.39 -5.81
CA PRO A 480 8.47 -5.81 -5.39
C PRO A 480 9.53 -5.65 -6.50
N TRP A 481 10.42 -4.67 -6.31
CA TRP A 481 11.44 -4.17 -7.26
C TRP A 481 10.91 -3.34 -8.45
N GLY A 482 9.69 -2.80 -8.34
CA GLY A 482 9.00 -1.95 -9.31
C GLY A 482 8.98 -2.57 -10.70
N ALA A 483 9.48 -1.84 -11.69
CA ALA A 483 9.64 -2.29 -13.09
C ALA A 483 10.57 -3.51 -13.25
N GLY A 484 11.21 -3.98 -12.18
CA GLY A 484 12.27 -4.98 -12.24
C GLY A 484 13.51 -4.44 -12.94
N ARG A 485 13.79 -3.15 -12.76
CA ARG A 485 14.84 -2.39 -13.45
C ARG A 485 15.52 -1.40 -12.52
N MET A 486 16.81 -1.16 -12.71
CA MET A 486 17.55 -0.13 -11.99
C MET A 486 18.34 0.76 -12.96
N ALA A 487 18.13 2.08 -12.88
CA ALA A 487 18.98 3.05 -13.56
C ALA A 487 20.38 3.03 -12.93
N VAL A 488 21.39 2.70 -13.73
CA VAL A 488 22.75 2.35 -13.27
C VAL A 488 23.55 3.60 -12.92
N LYS A 489 23.41 4.69 -13.69
CA LYS A 489 24.10 5.96 -13.40
C LYS A 489 23.66 6.58 -12.07
N SER A 490 22.37 6.40 -11.72
CA SER A 490 21.76 7.03 -10.54
C SER A 490 21.59 6.10 -9.34
N GLY A 491 21.59 4.78 -9.53
CA GLY A 491 21.35 3.77 -8.48
C GLY A 491 19.88 3.62 -8.06
N ILE A 492 18.96 4.15 -8.87
CA ILE A 492 17.52 4.22 -8.61
C ILE A 492 16.84 2.95 -9.14
N VAL A 493 16.10 2.26 -8.28
CA VAL A 493 15.13 1.22 -8.68
C VAL A 493 13.90 1.95 -9.20
N LEU A 494 13.43 1.60 -10.40
CA LEU A 494 12.34 2.30 -11.08
C LEU A 494 10.98 1.71 -10.68
N ASN A 495 9.99 2.56 -10.40
CA ASN A 495 8.61 2.11 -10.12
C ASN A 495 7.98 1.37 -11.31
N ASN A 496 6.95 0.56 -11.05
CA ASN A 496 5.99 0.09 -12.07
C ASN A 496 4.60 0.69 -11.85
N GLU A 497 4.52 1.97 -11.46
CA GLU A 497 3.28 2.59 -10.97
C GLU A 497 2.17 2.67 -12.02
N MET A 498 2.49 2.52 -13.31
CA MET A 498 1.47 2.39 -14.36
C MET A 498 0.59 1.13 -14.18
N ALA A 499 1.05 0.12 -13.43
CA ALA A 499 0.29 -1.10 -13.11
C ALA A 499 -1.00 -0.82 -12.32
N ASP A 500 -1.06 0.30 -11.58
CA ASP A 500 -2.21 0.68 -10.77
C ASP A 500 -3.30 1.40 -11.59
N PHE A 501 -3.17 1.49 -12.92
CA PHE A 501 -4.27 1.85 -13.82
C PHE A 501 -5.04 0.62 -14.31
N SER A 502 -6.34 0.82 -14.58
CA SER A 502 -7.13 -0.15 -15.33
C SER A 502 -6.87 -0.03 -16.84
N LEU A 503 -6.62 -1.15 -17.51
CA LEU A 503 -6.58 -1.25 -18.97
C LEU A 503 -7.98 -1.50 -19.56
N PRO A 504 -8.32 -0.99 -20.75
CA PRO A 504 -9.61 -1.25 -21.38
C PRO A 504 -9.78 -2.72 -21.85
N ASP A 505 -11.03 -3.13 -22.09
CA ASP A 505 -11.32 -4.40 -22.78
C ASP A 505 -10.79 -4.36 -24.22
N ARG A 506 -9.94 -5.33 -24.60
CA ARG A 506 -9.41 -5.44 -25.97
C ARG A 506 -10.48 -5.82 -26.99
N PRO A 507 -10.43 -5.29 -28.23
CA PRO A 507 -11.20 -5.81 -29.36
C PRO A 507 -11.06 -7.33 -29.52
N GLY A 508 -12.17 -8.05 -29.49
CA GLY A 508 -12.21 -9.51 -29.63
C GLY A 508 -11.87 -10.32 -28.37
N ARG A 509 -11.42 -9.70 -27.27
CA ARG A 509 -11.32 -10.39 -25.97
C ARG A 509 -12.73 -10.67 -25.45
N SER A 510 -13.09 -11.94 -25.34
CA SER A 510 -14.19 -12.33 -24.45
C SER A 510 -13.67 -12.33 -23.01
N ARG A 511 -14.26 -11.52 -22.14
CA ARG A 511 -14.09 -11.66 -20.68
C ARG A 511 -14.52 -13.05 -20.24
N LYS A 512 -13.89 -13.58 -19.18
CA LYS A 512 -14.34 -14.84 -18.57
C LYS A 512 -15.77 -14.67 -18.03
N PRO A 513 -16.58 -15.74 -17.94
CA PRO A 513 -17.83 -15.68 -17.19
C PRO A 513 -17.57 -15.13 -15.78
N PHE A 514 -18.40 -14.19 -15.35
CA PHE A 514 -18.30 -13.50 -14.05
C PHE A 514 -17.04 -12.63 -13.84
N GLU A 515 -16.30 -12.31 -14.91
CA GLU A 515 -15.26 -11.26 -14.89
C GLU A 515 -15.89 -9.87 -15.13
N PRO A 516 -15.82 -8.93 -14.16
CA PRO A 516 -16.37 -7.59 -14.37
C PRO A 516 -15.56 -6.79 -15.40
N PRO A 517 -16.13 -5.72 -15.97
CA PRO A 517 -15.38 -4.81 -16.83
C PRO A 517 -14.25 -4.10 -16.07
N PRO A 518 -13.18 -3.67 -16.76
CA PRO A 518 -12.19 -2.75 -16.19
C PRO A 518 -12.80 -1.37 -15.82
N ALA A 519 -12.21 -0.67 -14.84
CA ALA A 519 -12.77 0.56 -14.27
C ALA A 519 -12.44 1.84 -15.07
N PRO A 520 -13.41 2.50 -15.74
CA PRO A 520 -13.15 3.70 -16.55
C PRO A 520 -12.66 4.90 -15.72
N ALA A 521 -13.09 4.98 -14.45
CA ALA A 521 -12.60 5.95 -13.48
C ALA A 521 -11.07 5.95 -13.37
N ASN A 522 -10.44 4.78 -13.58
CA ASN A 522 -9.02 4.54 -13.42
C ASN A 522 -8.29 4.15 -14.73
N PHE A 523 -8.80 4.53 -15.91
CA PHE A 523 -8.08 4.37 -17.18
C PHE A 523 -6.87 5.32 -17.32
N ILE A 524 -5.83 4.85 -18.04
CA ILE A 524 -4.59 5.61 -18.32
C ILE A 524 -4.90 6.87 -19.15
N ARG A 525 -4.41 8.02 -18.68
CA ARG A 525 -4.41 9.30 -19.42
C ARG A 525 -3.12 10.06 -19.08
N ALA A 526 -2.48 10.71 -20.05
CA ALA A 526 -1.30 11.54 -19.84
C ALA A 526 -1.49 12.53 -18.66
N GLY A 527 -0.50 12.60 -17.76
CA GLY A 527 -0.51 13.46 -16.57
C GLY A 527 -1.39 13.00 -15.39
N LYS A 528 -2.17 11.93 -15.56
CA LYS A 528 -3.06 11.37 -14.51
C LYS A 528 -2.27 10.58 -13.47
N ARG A 529 -2.74 10.55 -12.23
CA ARG A 529 -2.26 9.63 -11.16
C ARG A 529 -3.09 8.35 -11.12
N PRO A 530 -2.49 7.16 -10.93
CA PRO A 530 -3.24 5.94 -10.72
C PRO A 530 -3.84 5.90 -9.30
N LEU A 531 -5.02 5.28 -9.19
CA LEU A 531 -5.66 4.97 -7.90
C LEU A 531 -4.69 4.17 -6.99
N SER A 532 -4.85 4.23 -5.67
CA SER A 532 -3.94 3.57 -4.73
C SER A 532 -4.64 2.98 -3.49
N SER A 533 -4.04 1.95 -2.89
CA SER A 533 -4.42 1.38 -1.58
C SER A 533 -3.69 2.02 -0.39
N MET A 534 -2.71 2.89 -0.61
CA MET A 534 -1.93 3.53 0.46
C MET A 534 -2.86 4.35 1.40
N SER A 535 -2.89 3.98 2.69
CA SER A 535 -3.90 4.44 3.67
C SER A 535 -3.33 5.20 4.88
N PRO A 536 -2.52 6.27 4.71
CA PRO A 536 -2.05 7.06 5.84
C PRO A 536 -3.22 7.75 6.56
N THR A 537 -3.27 7.61 7.88
CA THR A 537 -4.43 7.94 8.72
C THR A 537 -4.00 8.55 10.06
N ILE A 538 -4.72 9.56 10.53
CA ILE A 538 -4.59 10.16 11.85
C ILE A 538 -5.96 10.10 12.54
N VAL A 539 -6.00 9.59 13.77
CA VAL A 539 -7.23 9.42 14.56
C VAL A 539 -7.22 10.41 15.71
N LEU A 540 -8.34 11.11 15.91
CA LEU A 540 -8.56 12.07 16.98
C LEU A 540 -9.70 11.63 17.90
N GLN A 541 -9.67 12.17 19.11
CA GLN A 541 -10.73 12.06 20.10
C GLN A 541 -10.88 13.43 20.77
N ASP A 542 -12.08 14.01 20.73
CA ASP A 542 -12.37 15.38 21.19
C ASP A 542 -11.41 16.44 20.60
N GLY A 543 -11.11 16.34 19.30
CA GLY A 543 -10.15 17.17 18.56
C GLY A 543 -8.66 16.91 18.88
N LYS A 544 -8.34 16.14 19.92
CA LYS A 544 -6.97 15.82 20.35
C LYS A 544 -6.41 14.64 19.55
N LEU A 545 -5.09 14.66 19.32
CA LEU A 545 -4.40 13.53 18.70
C LEU A 545 -4.53 12.27 19.58
N ARG A 546 -5.06 11.18 19.01
CA ARG A 546 -5.25 9.90 19.71
C ARG A 546 -4.41 8.77 19.11
N ALA A 547 -4.27 8.72 17.79
CA ALA A 547 -3.32 7.83 17.12
C ALA A 547 -2.85 8.36 15.75
N VAL A 548 -1.70 7.84 15.30
CA VAL A 548 -1.16 7.96 13.94
C VAL A 548 -0.94 6.54 13.44
N ILE A 549 -1.49 6.21 12.27
CA ILE A 549 -1.47 4.85 11.74
C ILE A 549 -1.43 4.82 10.21
N GLY A 550 -0.69 3.87 9.68
CA GLY A 550 -0.76 3.46 8.28
C GLY A 550 -0.01 2.15 8.08
N GLY A 551 0.10 1.70 6.83
CA GLY A 551 0.73 0.43 6.56
C GLY A 551 1.16 0.24 5.12
N ALA A 552 1.80 -0.91 4.91
CA ALA A 552 2.46 -1.32 3.69
C ALA A 552 2.07 -2.74 3.27
N GLY A 553 2.06 -2.98 1.95
CA GLY A 553 1.79 -4.30 1.37
C GLY A 553 0.91 -4.31 0.11
N GLY A 554 0.60 -3.17 -0.51
CA GLY A 554 -0.35 -3.10 -1.63
C GLY A 554 -1.80 -3.21 -1.17
N THR A 555 -2.63 -4.02 -1.84
CA THR A 555 -4.09 -4.02 -1.60
C THR A 555 -4.47 -4.37 -0.17
N VAL A 556 -3.63 -5.15 0.54
CA VAL A 556 -3.88 -5.55 1.92
C VAL A 556 -3.86 -4.38 2.90
N ILE A 557 -3.18 -3.27 2.59
CA ILE A 557 -3.01 -2.09 3.48
C ILE A 557 -4.35 -1.65 4.09
N ILE A 558 -5.38 -1.54 3.25
CA ILE A 558 -6.72 -1.08 3.63
C ILE A 558 -7.28 -1.97 4.75
N SER A 559 -7.25 -3.28 4.55
CA SER A 559 -7.67 -4.26 5.56
C SER A 559 -6.75 -4.31 6.78
N SER A 560 -5.42 -4.13 6.61
CA SER A 560 -4.47 -4.16 7.71
C SER A 560 -4.70 -2.98 8.67
N VAL A 561 -4.77 -1.76 8.14
CA VAL A 561 -4.99 -0.54 8.93
C VAL A 561 -6.37 -0.56 9.59
N LEU A 562 -7.41 -0.99 8.87
CA LEU A 562 -8.75 -1.21 9.44
C LEU A 562 -8.72 -2.18 10.63
N GLN A 563 -8.08 -3.34 10.51
CA GLN A 563 -8.04 -4.33 11.58
C GLN A 563 -7.30 -3.80 12.82
N VAL A 564 -6.17 -3.11 12.65
CA VAL A 564 -5.45 -2.53 13.79
C VAL A 564 -6.27 -1.42 14.48
N ILE A 565 -7.02 -0.60 13.73
CA ILE A 565 -8.00 0.36 14.28
C ILE A 565 -9.06 -0.38 15.10
N LEU A 566 -9.67 -1.44 14.57
CA LEU A 566 -10.69 -2.23 15.26
C LEU A 566 -10.12 -2.94 16.51
N HIS A 567 -8.93 -3.53 16.42
CA HIS A 567 -8.26 -4.20 17.55
C HIS A 567 -8.00 -3.22 18.70
N TYR A 568 -7.43 -2.04 18.41
CA TYR A 568 -7.11 -1.06 19.45
C TYR A 568 -8.39 -0.40 20.01
N PHE A 569 -9.21 0.21 19.15
CA PHE A 569 -10.33 1.06 19.59
C PHE A 569 -11.64 0.30 19.88
N CYS A 570 -11.90 -0.81 19.20
CA CYS A 570 -13.17 -1.55 19.32
C CYS A 570 -13.06 -2.87 20.14
N GLN A 571 -11.83 -3.39 20.34
CA GLN A 571 -11.57 -4.62 21.09
C GLN A 571 -10.64 -4.42 22.30
N GLY A 572 -10.12 -3.21 22.52
CA GLY A 572 -9.32 -2.87 23.70
C GLY A 572 -7.97 -3.57 23.78
N TYR A 573 -7.35 -3.90 22.64
CA TYR A 573 -6.01 -4.49 22.62
C TYR A 573 -4.95 -3.43 22.97
N SER A 574 -3.83 -3.84 23.56
CA SER A 574 -2.66 -2.96 23.68
C SER A 574 -2.07 -2.61 22.30
N PRO A 575 -1.32 -1.51 22.13
CA PRO A 575 -0.86 -1.07 20.80
C PRO A 575 -0.04 -2.13 20.05
N PHE A 576 0.86 -2.83 20.75
CA PHE A 576 1.60 -3.95 20.17
C PHE A 576 0.67 -5.08 19.74
N LYS A 577 -0.19 -5.58 20.65
CA LYS A 577 -1.15 -6.66 20.35
C LYS A 577 -2.12 -6.28 19.21
N ALA A 578 -2.48 -5.01 19.08
CA ALA A 578 -3.35 -4.54 18.00
C ALA A 578 -2.69 -4.71 16.63
N VAL A 579 -1.39 -4.41 16.53
CA VAL A 579 -0.57 -4.58 15.31
C VAL A 579 -0.22 -6.05 15.05
N ASP A 580 0.12 -6.79 16.09
CA ASP A 580 0.64 -8.16 16.06
C ASP A 580 -0.44 -9.25 15.87
N ALA A 581 -1.71 -8.93 16.18
CA ALA A 581 -2.82 -9.86 16.02
C ALA A 581 -3.00 -10.32 14.56
N PRO A 582 -3.32 -11.62 14.34
CA PRO A 582 -3.37 -12.24 13.03
C PRO A 582 -4.48 -11.66 12.16
N ARG A 583 -4.17 -11.44 10.88
CA ARG A 583 -4.99 -10.67 9.95
C ARG A 583 -5.67 -11.54 8.91
N ILE A 584 -6.84 -11.07 8.50
CA ILE A 584 -7.55 -11.48 7.30
C ILE A 584 -7.47 -10.40 6.20
N HIS A 585 -7.77 -10.78 4.97
CA HIS A 585 -7.94 -9.85 3.85
C HIS A 585 -9.01 -10.35 2.89
N HIS A 586 -9.85 -9.44 2.40
CA HIS A 586 -10.77 -9.67 1.29
C HIS A 586 -11.01 -8.36 0.55
N GLN A 587 -10.90 -8.38 -0.78
CA GLN A 587 -11.00 -7.19 -1.65
C GLN A 587 -12.13 -7.31 -2.70
N LEU A 588 -13.25 -7.95 -2.34
CA LEU A 588 -14.30 -8.49 -3.23
C LEU A 588 -13.84 -9.54 -4.27
N LEU A 589 -12.78 -9.29 -5.04
CA LEU A 589 -12.30 -10.15 -6.13
C LEU A 589 -10.78 -10.45 -6.04
N PRO A 590 -10.36 -11.73 -6.05
CA PRO A 590 -11.20 -12.94 -6.10
C PRO A 590 -12.09 -13.09 -4.86
N ASN A 591 -13.19 -13.85 -4.96
CA ASN A 591 -14.14 -14.07 -3.87
C ASN A 591 -13.59 -15.09 -2.86
N MET A 592 -12.49 -14.72 -2.21
CA MET A 592 -11.67 -15.55 -1.35
C MET A 592 -11.26 -14.76 -0.12
N LEU A 593 -11.39 -15.40 1.05
CA LEU A 593 -10.94 -14.87 2.32
C LEU A 593 -9.47 -15.27 2.55
N PHE A 594 -8.56 -14.35 2.33
CA PHE A 594 -7.15 -14.54 2.63
C PHE A 594 -6.89 -14.40 4.14
N TYR A 595 -5.98 -15.20 4.69
CA TYR A 595 -5.68 -15.17 6.13
C TYR A 595 -4.23 -15.54 6.44
N GLU A 596 -3.63 -14.88 7.44
CA GLU A 596 -2.29 -15.21 7.90
C GLU A 596 -2.26 -16.62 8.53
N ALA A 597 -1.41 -17.50 8.00
CA ALA A 597 -1.51 -18.95 8.18
C ALA A 597 -0.25 -19.57 8.79
N ALA A 598 0.25 -18.97 9.88
CA ALA A 598 1.56 -19.19 10.48
C ALA A 598 2.69 -18.59 9.64
N HIS A 599 2.96 -17.31 9.89
CA HIS A 599 4.31 -16.76 9.74
C HIS A 599 5.29 -17.62 10.57
N ALA A 600 6.53 -17.68 10.11
CA ALA A 600 7.66 -17.88 11.02
C ALA A 600 8.28 -16.50 11.24
N LEU A 601 8.09 -15.93 12.42
CA LEU A 601 8.91 -14.81 12.87
C LEU A 601 10.36 -15.29 13.09
N ASP A 602 11.31 -14.36 13.13
CA ASP A 602 12.77 -14.64 13.20
C ASP A 602 13.18 -15.38 14.50
N ASP A 603 12.26 -15.48 15.48
CA ASP A 603 12.34 -16.16 16.78
C ASP A 603 11.54 -17.48 16.85
N GLY A 604 10.72 -17.78 15.84
CA GLY A 604 9.84 -18.96 15.78
C GLY A 604 8.40 -18.75 16.26
N GLU A 605 7.99 -17.54 16.65
CA GLU A 605 6.60 -17.23 16.99
C GLU A 605 5.68 -17.28 15.72
N ARG A 606 4.40 -17.64 15.93
CA ARG A 606 3.45 -18.00 14.87
C ARG A 606 2.17 -17.18 14.92
N ILE A 607 2.17 -16.04 14.23
CA ILE A 607 0.96 -15.29 13.89
C ILE A 607 0.10 -16.15 12.94
N SER A 608 -1.08 -16.57 13.41
CA SER A 608 -2.05 -17.36 12.63
C SER A 608 -3.49 -17.13 13.08
N VAL A 609 -4.42 -17.02 12.14
CA VAL A 609 -5.86 -16.97 12.46
C VAL A 609 -6.31 -18.32 13.03
N ASP A 610 -7.13 -18.29 14.08
CA ASP A 610 -7.46 -19.48 14.87
C ASP A 610 -8.42 -20.45 14.13
N ASN A 611 -8.36 -21.72 14.52
CA ASN A 611 -9.14 -22.79 13.89
C ASN A 611 -10.66 -22.69 14.13
N GLU A 612 -11.13 -22.02 15.21
CA GLU A 612 -12.55 -21.83 15.45
C GLU A 612 -13.12 -20.77 14.49
N THR A 613 -12.41 -19.64 14.37
CA THR A 613 -12.68 -18.59 13.38
C THR A 613 -12.68 -19.16 11.98
N LEU A 614 -11.61 -19.85 11.54
CA LEU A 614 -11.55 -20.45 10.21
C LEU A 614 -12.68 -21.43 9.94
N ALA A 615 -12.97 -22.35 10.89
CA ALA A 615 -14.08 -23.27 10.74
C ALA A 615 -15.45 -22.55 10.72
N ALA A 616 -15.60 -21.41 11.39
CA ALA A 616 -16.80 -20.57 11.34
C ALA A 616 -16.91 -19.75 10.05
N MET A 617 -15.80 -19.43 9.38
CA MET A 617 -15.81 -18.85 8.03
C MET A 617 -16.29 -19.92 7.03
N THR A 618 -15.73 -21.14 7.08
CA THR A 618 -16.16 -22.26 6.22
C THR A 618 -17.63 -22.62 6.42
N ARG A 619 -18.15 -22.59 7.67
CA ARG A 619 -19.59 -22.81 7.96
C ARG A 619 -20.52 -21.75 7.37
N ARG A 620 -20.00 -20.60 6.92
CA ARG A 620 -20.73 -19.52 6.23
C ARG A 620 -20.42 -19.44 4.73
N ASN A 621 -19.83 -20.51 4.16
CA ASN A 621 -19.43 -20.64 2.76
C ASN A 621 -18.25 -19.74 2.30
N HIS A 622 -17.42 -19.22 3.22
CA HIS A 622 -16.20 -18.52 2.83
C HIS A 622 -15.14 -19.47 2.24
N SER A 623 -14.65 -19.14 1.05
CA SER A 623 -13.48 -19.78 0.42
C SER A 623 -12.18 -19.24 1.02
N THR A 624 -11.67 -19.91 2.06
CA THR A 624 -10.47 -19.46 2.81
C THR A 624 -9.17 -19.83 2.10
N PHE A 625 -8.19 -18.91 2.02
CA PHE A 625 -6.87 -19.15 1.43
C PHE A 625 -5.71 -18.65 2.33
N PRO A 626 -4.69 -19.47 2.61
CA PRO A 626 -3.57 -19.08 3.46
C PRO A 626 -2.64 -18.09 2.74
N MET A 627 -2.28 -16.99 3.40
CA MET A 627 -1.32 -15.98 2.91
C MET A 627 -0.07 -15.91 3.80
N PRO A 628 1.12 -15.60 3.24
CA PRO A 628 2.37 -15.55 3.99
C PRO A 628 2.59 -14.24 4.77
N PHE A 629 1.86 -13.17 4.45
CA PHE A 629 1.76 -11.95 5.25
C PHE A 629 0.48 -11.17 4.89
N GLY A 630 -0.15 -10.53 5.88
CA GLY A 630 -1.35 -9.71 5.76
C GLY A 630 -1.08 -8.20 5.90
N GLY A 631 0.14 -7.78 5.58
CA GLY A 631 0.63 -6.39 5.61
C GLY A 631 1.55 -6.05 6.78
N PHE A 632 2.15 -4.87 6.71
CA PHE A 632 2.96 -4.28 7.79
C PHE A 632 2.27 -2.99 8.23
N VAL A 633 2.10 -2.77 9.54
CA VAL A 633 1.42 -1.59 10.08
C VAL A 633 2.31 -0.96 11.15
N GLN A 634 2.46 0.37 11.09
CA GLN A 634 3.03 1.14 12.18
C GLN A 634 1.92 1.94 12.84
N LEU A 635 1.96 1.97 14.17
CA LEU A 635 0.97 2.61 15.03
C LEU A 635 1.72 3.38 16.12
N ILE A 636 1.43 4.67 16.23
CA ILE A 636 1.75 5.48 17.41
C ILE A 636 0.43 5.86 18.05
N VAL A 637 0.25 5.56 19.34
CA VAL A 637 -0.91 6.03 20.12
C VAL A 637 -0.46 7.12 21.08
N GLN A 638 -1.35 8.06 21.35
CA GLN A 638 -1.21 9.02 22.45
C GLN A 638 -2.26 8.69 23.51
N ASP A 639 -1.81 8.52 24.75
CA ASP A 639 -2.71 8.49 25.91
C ASP A 639 -3.24 9.91 26.18
N LEU A 640 -4.52 9.99 26.54
CA LEU A 640 -5.25 11.23 26.87
C LEU A 640 -5.66 11.29 28.36
N GLU A 641 -5.53 10.19 29.10
CA GLU A 641 -5.79 10.12 30.55
C GLU A 641 -4.51 10.26 31.39
N ALA A 642 -3.34 10.02 30.80
CA ALA A 642 -2.05 10.33 31.40
C ALA A 642 -2.01 11.81 31.86
N PRO A 643 -1.79 12.08 33.17
CA PRO A 643 -1.83 13.44 33.69
C PRO A 643 -0.70 14.26 33.08
N ALA A 644 -1.02 15.47 32.63
CA ALA A 644 -0.01 16.43 32.18
C ALA A 644 0.98 16.69 33.33
N ILE A 645 2.24 16.24 33.15
CA ILE A 645 3.31 16.49 34.10
C ILE A 645 3.66 17.98 34.02
N ASN A 646 3.03 18.78 34.88
CA ASN A 646 3.46 20.15 35.14
C ASN A 646 4.93 20.11 35.56
N GLN A 647 5.80 20.72 34.75
CA GLN A 647 7.21 20.90 35.13
C GLN A 647 7.38 21.95 36.24
N ASP A 648 6.32 22.69 36.57
CA ASP A 648 6.21 23.61 37.70
C ASP A 648 5.58 22.94 38.95
N LEU A 649 6.35 22.06 39.62
CA LEU A 649 6.09 21.69 41.01
C LEU A 649 7.40 21.65 41.82
N GLU A 650 7.64 22.69 42.62
CA GLU A 650 8.60 22.63 43.71
C GLU A 650 8.23 21.52 44.70
N ALA A 651 9.24 20.84 45.26
CA ALA A 651 9.05 19.61 46.04
C ALA A 651 8.15 19.82 47.28
N PRO A 652 6.99 19.14 47.39
CA PRO A 652 6.17 19.18 48.60
C PRO A 652 6.89 18.49 49.77
N ALA A 653 6.95 19.18 50.91
CA ALA A 653 7.64 18.66 52.10
C ALA A 653 6.94 17.42 52.71
N LEU A 654 7.72 16.52 53.31
CA LEU A 654 7.19 15.34 53.99
C LEU A 654 6.23 15.71 55.13
N VAL A 655 5.06 15.08 55.14
CA VAL A 655 4.22 14.97 56.34
C VAL A 655 4.67 13.74 57.12
N GLN A 656 5.29 13.95 58.28
CA GLN A 656 5.37 12.95 59.35
C GLN A 656 4.81 13.55 60.64
N GLY A 657 3.94 12.78 61.30
CA GLY A 657 3.29 13.17 62.55
C GLY A 657 2.91 11.93 63.36
N LEU A 658 3.87 11.36 64.07
CA LEU A 658 3.66 10.47 65.21
C LEU A 658 4.90 10.56 66.12
N GLU A 659 4.68 10.47 67.43
CA GLU A 659 5.58 11.00 68.45
C GLU A 659 6.67 10.00 68.90
N LEU A 660 7.83 10.52 69.34
CA LEU A 660 8.47 10.17 70.62
C LEU A 660 9.80 10.95 70.85
N GLY A 661 9.97 11.52 72.05
CA GLY A 661 11.29 11.64 72.70
C GLY A 661 12.15 12.92 72.52
N ALA A 662 12.04 13.82 73.50
CA ALA A 662 13.15 14.57 74.14
C ALA A 662 13.95 15.71 73.41
N THR A 663 13.88 16.90 74.05
CA THR A 663 14.99 17.87 74.31
C THR A 663 15.64 18.76 73.21
N VAL A 664 15.20 20.03 73.14
CA VAL A 664 15.94 21.26 73.60
C VAL A 664 17.31 21.64 72.93
N PRO A 665 17.62 22.93 72.56
CA PRO A 665 16.75 24.12 72.32
C PRO A 665 17.21 25.22 71.27
N ARG A 666 16.27 26.13 70.94
CA ARG A 666 16.39 27.62 70.71
C ARG A 666 17.43 28.27 69.76
N LYS A 667 16.91 29.13 68.85
CA LYS A 667 17.25 30.56 68.47
C LYS A 667 17.00 30.77 66.96
N LEU A 668 16.61 31.92 66.36
CA LEU A 668 16.10 33.28 66.72
C LEU A 668 15.26 33.73 65.48
N ALA A 669 13.98 34.15 65.56
CA ALA A 669 13.45 35.50 65.88
C ALA A 669 13.61 36.60 64.80
N GLY A 670 12.48 37.10 64.25
CA GLY A 670 12.36 38.22 63.27
C GLY A 670 11.05 38.09 62.43
N GLN A 671 9.87 38.70 62.68
CA GLN A 671 9.46 40.12 62.79
C GLN A 671 9.64 40.91 61.45
N TRP A 672 8.67 41.64 60.85
CA TRP A 672 7.36 42.21 61.25
C TRP A 672 6.23 42.01 60.18
N ALA A 673 5.04 42.63 60.37
CA ALA A 673 3.84 42.46 59.55
C ALA A 673 3.10 43.78 59.18
N VAL A 674 2.29 43.73 58.09
CA VAL A 674 1.04 44.50 57.80
C VAL A 674 1.07 46.04 57.64
N THR A 675 0.44 46.56 56.55
CA THR A 675 -0.58 47.66 56.56
C THR A 675 -1.25 47.92 55.18
N ASN A 676 -2.40 48.62 55.19
CA ASN A 676 -3.31 49.01 54.07
C ASN A 676 -4.25 50.15 54.62
N PRO A 677 -5.31 50.71 53.96
CA PRO A 677 -5.88 50.55 52.60
C PRO A 677 -6.30 51.89 51.88
N ALA A 678 -7.18 51.79 50.85
CA ALA A 678 -8.09 52.84 50.31
C ALA A 678 -7.44 54.01 49.49
N MET A 679 -8.11 54.82 48.63
CA MET A 679 -9.44 54.89 47.94
C MET A 679 -9.26 55.80 46.66
N GLU A 680 -10.20 56.28 45.81
CA GLU A 680 -11.69 56.40 45.75
C GLU A 680 -12.19 56.56 44.27
N MET A 681 -13.42 57.07 44.03
CA MET A 681 -14.09 57.39 42.73
C MET A 681 -14.97 58.66 42.92
N PRO A 682 -15.25 59.56 41.93
CA PRO A 682 -16.36 59.36 40.94
C PRO A 682 -16.37 60.23 39.63
N GLY A 683 -17.41 60.12 38.78
CA GLY A 683 -17.86 61.22 37.87
C GLY A 683 -18.52 60.83 36.52
N LEU A 684 -19.59 61.53 36.09
CA LEU A 684 -20.28 61.40 34.76
C LEU A 684 -20.40 62.76 34.04
N GLY A 685 -20.51 62.79 32.69
CA GLY A 685 -21.00 64.00 31.99
C GLY A 685 -20.90 64.11 30.44
N VAL A 686 -21.93 63.61 29.73
CA VAL A 686 -22.60 64.19 28.51
C VAL A 686 -21.82 64.52 27.19
N LEU A 687 -22.52 64.32 26.07
CA LEU A 687 -22.23 64.56 24.62
C LEU A 687 -22.16 66.08 24.22
N PRO A 688 -21.78 66.53 22.98
CA PRO A 688 -22.04 65.86 21.68
C PRO A 688 -21.07 66.05 20.46
N ALA A 689 -21.48 65.40 19.36
CA ALA A 689 -21.38 65.80 17.94
C ALA A 689 -20.25 65.26 17.01
N GLY A 690 -20.66 64.43 16.04
CA GLY A 690 -20.18 64.51 14.64
C GLY A 690 -19.43 63.31 14.04
N GLY A 691 -20.06 62.57 13.10
CA GLY A 691 -19.35 61.81 12.05
C GLY A 691 -19.85 60.39 11.72
N ALA A 692 -20.23 60.18 10.45
CA ALA A 692 -20.28 58.91 9.70
C ALA A 692 -21.07 57.68 10.23
N SER A 693 -22.24 57.46 9.61
CA SER A 693 -23.01 56.20 9.48
C SER A 693 -22.33 55.17 8.54
N SER A 694 -22.67 53.88 8.45
CA SER A 694 -23.41 52.90 9.29
C SER A 694 -23.46 51.52 8.57
N SER A 695 -23.63 50.42 9.32
CA SER A 695 -24.25 49.10 8.97
C SER A 695 -24.43 48.67 7.48
N ALA A 696 -24.02 47.50 6.97
CA ALA A 696 -23.98 46.10 7.46
C ALA A 696 -25.26 45.24 7.26
N ALA A 697 -25.03 44.03 6.72
CA ALA A 697 -25.81 42.77 6.80
C ALA A 697 -27.05 42.47 5.90
N ALA A 698 -27.06 41.20 5.43
CA ALA A 698 -28.20 40.27 5.25
C ALA A 698 -29.18 40.33 4.04
N ALA A 699 -28.94 39.38 3.10
CA ALA A 699 -29.86 38.31 2.66
C ALA A 699 -31.16 38.54 1.82
N ALA A 700 -31.16 37.85 0.67
CA ALA A 700 -32.24 37.03 0.08
C ALA A 700 -33.41 37.63 -0.76
N ALA A 701 -33.77 36.83 -1.77
CA ALA A 701 -35.08 36.63 -2.43
C ALA A 701 -35.60 37.54 -3.59
N ALA A 702 -35.79 36.86 -4.73
CA ALA A 702 -37.00 36.86 -5.60
C ALA A 702 -37.30 37.97 -6.65
N ALA A 703 -37.22 37.53 -7.92
CA ALA A 703 -38.29 37.54 -8.94
C ALA A 703 -38.57 38.78 -9.86
N SER A 704 -38.35 38.51 -11.16
CA SER A 704 -39.19 38.80 -12.34
C SER A 704 -39.46 40.23 -12.85
N ASN A 705 -39.19 40.42 -14.15
CA ASN A 705 -40.11 41.06 -15.09
C ASN A 705 -39.91 40.48 -16.51
N THR A 706 -40.96 40.52 -17.35
CA THR A 706 -41.03 40.00 -18.74
C THR A 706 -40.78 41.14 -19.76
N ALA A 707 -40.77 41.00 -21.10
CA ALA A 707 -41.12 39.95 -22.08
C ALA A 707 -40.24 40.16 -23.38
N ASP A 708 -40.40 39.54 -24.57
CA ASP A 708 -41.31 38.54 -25.15
C ASP A 708 -40.70 37.93 -26.45
N ALA A 709 -41.34 36.89 -27.02
CA ALA A 709 -41.41 36.49 -28.45
C ALA A 709 -40.11 36.18 -29.28
N ALA A 710 -40.06 35.23 -30.22
CA ALA A 710 -41.11 34.36 -30.83
C ALA A 710 -40.54 33.08 -31.50
N HIS A 711 -41.38 32.02 -31.56
CA HIS A 711 -41.49 30.91 -32.56
C HIS A 711 -40.23 30.13 -33.05
N ALA A 712 -40.13 28.79 -32.93
CA ALA A 712 -40.92 27.67 -33.54
C ALA A 712 -40.56 27.36 -35.02
N LEU A 713 -40.53 26.13 -35.56
CA LEU A 713 -40.79 24.75 -35.07
C LEU A 713 -40.15 23.70 -36.05
N LEU A 714 -39.93 22.46 -35.58
CA LEU A 714 -39.82 21.15 -36.29
C LEU A 714 -39.34 21.07 -37.78
N ALA A 715 -38.28 20.28 -38.04
CA ALA A 715 -38.25 19.20 -39.07
C ALA A 715 -36.93 18.38 -39.09
N GLY A 716 -37.01 17.13 -39.56
CA GLY A 716 -35.92 16.33 -40.17
C GLY A 716 -36.52 15.51 -41.33
N PRO A 717 -35.89 14.44 -41.86
CA PRO A 717 -34.52 13.96 -41.64
C PRO A 717 -33.73 13.56 -42.93
N GLY A 718 -32.43 13.30 -42.79
CA GLY A 718 -31.71 12.23 -43.54
C GLY A 718 -31.03 12.54 -44.89
N GLY A 719 -30.04 11.70 -45.24
CA GLY A 719 -29.80 11.31 -46.65
C GLY A 719 -28.51 11.73 -47.39
N GLY A 720 -27.39 11.04 -47.14
CA GLY A 720 -26.71 10.33 -48.24
C GLY A 720 -25.41 10.84 -48.90
N ARG A 721 -24.54 9.86 -49.20
CA ARG A 721 -23.57 9.74 -50.33
C ARG A 721 -22.30 10.62 -50.38
N SER A 722 -21.16 9.94 -50.19
CA SER A 722 -19.90 10.19 -50.93
C SER A 722 -20.07 9.73 -52.40
N PRO A 723 -19.29 10.25 -53.40
CA PRO A 723 -18.05 9.53 -53.76
C PRO A 723 -16.88 10.38 -54.33
N LEU A 724 -15.65 9.85 -54.18
CA LEU A 724 -14.49 9.87 -55.12
C LEU A 724 -13.91 11.19 -55.69
N VAL A 725 -12.57 11.28 -55.72
CA VAL A 725 -11.74 11.35 -56.96
C VAL A 725 -10.23 11.31 -56.61
N ASP A 726 -9.49 10.46 -57.32
CA ASP A 726 -8.01 10.29 -57.36
C ASP A 726 -7.41 11.18 -58.50
N PRO A 727 -6.09 11.47 -58.66
CA PRO A 727 -5.05 10.43 -58.80
C PRO A 727 -3.55 10.75 -58.45
N VAL A 728 -2.82 9.69 -58.08
CA VAL A 728 -1.49 9.26 -58.59
C VAL A 728 -0.34 10.27 -58.81
N TYR A 729 0.84 9.96 -58.24
CA TYR A 729 2.13 10.09 -58.93
C TYR A 729 3.10 8.94 -58.59
N VAL A 730 4.08 8.65 -59.46
CA VAL A 730 4.81 7.36 -59.47
C VAL A 730 6.32 7.49 -59.20
N GLY A 731 6.78 6.85 -58.12
CA GLY A 731 7.88 5.87 -58.05
C GLY A 731 9.32 6.21 -58.47
N ARG A 732 10.29 5.66 -57.71
CA ARG A 732 11.58 5.21 -58.26
C ARG A 732 12.13 4.01 -57.49
N LEU A 733 12.74 3.08 -58.22
CA LEU A 733 13.44 1.89 -57.74
C LEU A 733 14.90 1.94 -58.18
N THR A 734 15.81 1.52 -57.30
CA THR A 734 17.16 1.03 -57.64
C THR A 734 17.53 -0.06 -56.64
N ALA A 735 18.22 -1.10 -57.10
CA ALA A 735 18.46 -2.31 -56.31
C ALA A 735 19.80 -2.99 -56.67
N VAL A 736 20.20 -3.92 -55.80
CA VAL A 736 21.27 -4.94 -55.97
C VAL A 736 22.72 -4.46 -55.95
N SER A 737 23.43 -4.80 -54.87
CA SER A 737 24.76 -5.42 -54.94
C SER A 737 25.06 -6.30 -53.71
N ASP A 738 25.40 -7.56 -53.95
CA ASP A 738 26.10 -8.50 -53.04
C ASP A 738 27.21 -9.13 -53.89
N PRO A 739 28.46 -9.20 -53.39
CA PRO A 739 29.06 -10.52 -53.32
C PRO A 739 29.93 -10.75 -52.07
N ARG A 740 29.44 -11.66 -51.22
CA ARG A 740 30.18 -12.55 -50.29
C ARG A 740 31.69 -12.69 -50.59
N LYS A 741 32.53 -12.63 -49.55
CA LYS A 741 33.38 -13.78 -49.16
C LYS A 741 34.19 -13.63 -47.86
N ASP A 742 34.54 -14.80 -47.32
CA ASP A 742 35.69 -15.18 -46.47
C ASP A 742 35.94 -14.53 -45.09
N GLY A 743 35.86 -15.35 -44.02
CA GLY A 743 36.98 -15.45 -43.05
C GLY A 743 36.75 -15.30 -41.52
N GLY A 744 36.51 -16.40 -40.81
CA GLY A 744 37.09 -16.62 -39.45
C GLY A 744 36.16 -16.53 -38.21
N PRO A 745 36.32 -17.40 -37.18
CA PRO A 745 35.54 -17.35 -35.92
C PRO A 745 36.37 -17.21 -34.61
N ALA A 746 35.85 -16.47 -33.64
CA ALA A 746 36.08 -16.52 -32.18
C ALA A 746 35.13 -15.51 -31.49
N GLY A 747 34.77 -15.60 -30.19
CA GLY A 747 35.06 -16.61 -29.18
C GLY A 747 35.09 -16.00 -27.76
N TYR A 748 34.33 -16.60 -26.83
CA TYR A 748 33.93 -16.08 -25.49
C TYR A 748 32.83 -15.00 -25.50
#